data_AF-A0A1I4C4H2-F1
#
_entry.id   AF-A0A1I4C4H2-F1
#
_cell.length_a   1.000
_cell.length_b   1.000
_cell.length_c   1.000
_cell.angle_alpha   90.00
_cell.angle_beta   90.00
_cell.angle_gamma   90.00
#
_symmetry.space_group_name_H-M   'P 1'
#
loop_
_entity.id
_entity.type
_entity.pdbx_description
1 polymer ?
#
loop_
_entity_poly.entity_id
_entity_poly.type
_entity_poly.pdbx_seq_one_letter_code
_entity_poly.pdbx_strand_id
1 'polypeptide(L)'
;MPVKSNIIPISNVHPLNGSLVQDTNFHKHVKGKKALVEMLRNIKGMQAVSGFHTDNIKHLLTPPQISDFDLNSYCSLLGDKEDMVFGFALADGNLKEQCRCYKVDCKHFSTCRPGVDKVEVSVRHYTLLKSLNDARRPINQREIGQIYDNAILTKPKDLQLAANILNVVLDPTETILTHKEVGSQTDIIEGDPERCMLVNAGPGTGKTYSLIEKIKYMFLHNDISPSEEMLVLCFTRTAVKEIKERYYKEIKSGELPGDLAFLEIRTFDSFATIMLNHCGKDVVGKDYEERIQMAIELLDEEPLLLENFKHIFIDEIQDLVGLRARFVKAILEKLHGGFTLLGDPMQGIYDYQIKDKPDELDSVTFRDWLHQYCGEKLETVSLSKNHRQNQVLTAFSLKSRTMLESGIPDQIQSFLGLMSELPSRGGFSNFELGGSELSDSKIGLLCRTNGEVLKLSGYLRKRGFSHSVKKQNMYPLIPSWITELLSSNDHVITLRNMELLNRTFSFWNPGETEMKFNLLRGIVGEDQSYVNRDTLLGKLSREYKLPEELYEEVDSRLCVTTIHQSKGREFDKVLLVRKSDRGKDTDLMEEAKVYYVAITRAKTQLNLIESDKTILSRSNDGRWYQTRFYGKRSLSSIEFGMKDDTDEESFVNQVIVKGPKDNQKYIRDRIIEGDEITLHYNGQIFHIVHNDTIIGSTSQKFCQSFKQAIREVYGNISYFPSTVEGLYVDKLYSVIRKPETIGGGVPEPFCTLGVWLGVHILGLGNVRWPI
;
A
#
# COMPACT_ATOMS: atom_id res chain seq x y z
N MET A 1 -2.43 -32.78 -14.22
CA MET A 1 -1.76 -32.74 -15.55
C MET A 1 -2.30 -31.55 -16.34
N PRO A 2 -1.49 -30.76 -17.05
CA PRO A 2 -1.98 -29.61 -17.79
C PRO A 2 -2.53 -30.07 -19.15
N VAL A 3 -3.79 -29.76 -19.45
CA VAL A 3 -4.26 -29.77 -20.84
C VAL A 3 -4.12 -28.34 -21.34
N LYS A 4 -3.08 -28.08 -22.13
CA LYS A 4 -3.01 -26.90 -23.00
C LYS A 4 -4.21 -26.98 -23.95
N SER A 5 -5.23 -26.18 -23.73
CA SER A 5 -6.38 -26.12 -24.64
C SER A 5 -6.13 -25.01 -25.67
N ASN A 6 -5.73 -25.41 -26.88
CA ASN A 6 -5.83 -24.60 -28.10
C ASN A 6 -7.29 -24.54 -28.58
N ILE A 7 -8.22 -24.20 -27.69
CA ILE A 7 -9.64 -24.04 -28.04
C ILE A 7 -9.83 -22.57 -28.40
N ILE A 8 -9.92 -22.29 -29.69
CA ILE A 8 -10.37 -20.99 -30.19
C ILE A 8 -11.91 -21.02 -30.20
N PRO A 9 -12.63 -19.97 -29.76
CA PRO A 9 -14.10 -19.95 -29.56
C PRO A 9 -15.00 -20.34 -30.76
N ILE A 10 -14.39 -20.68 -31.89
CA ILE A 10 -15.00 -20.81 -33.21
C ILE A 10 -15.21 -22.29 -33.61
N SER A 11 -14.51 -23.25 -32.99
CA SER A 11 -14.74 -24.69 -33.16
C SER A 11 -14.73 -25.39 -31.80
N ASN A 12 -15.92 -25.56 -31.21
CA ASN A 12 -16.07 -26.23 -29.90
C ASN A 12 -16.14 -27.76 -30.01
N VAL A 13 -15.88 -28.33 -31.19
CA VAL A 13 -16.05 -29.78 -31.45
C VAL A 13 -14.74 -30.43 -31.89
N HIS A 14 -13.80 -29.67 -32.47
CA HIS A 14 -12.51 -30.19 -32.87
C HIS A 14 -11.39 -29.19 -32.56
N PRO A 15 -10.36 -29.55 -31.77
CA PRO A 15 -9.19 -28.71 -31.57
C PRO A 15 -8.36 -28.65 -32.85
N LEU A 16 -7.74 -27.49 -33.10
CA LEU A 16 -6.84 -27.31 -34.24
C LEU A 16 -5.56 -28.13 -34.02
N ASN A 17 -5.26 -29.04 -34.94
CA ASN A 17 -4.09 -29.91 -34.89
C ASN A 17 -3.08 -29.52 -35.98
N GLY A 18 -2.05 -28.77 -35.60
CA GLY A 18 -1.03 -28.27 -36.51
C GLY A 18 -1.41 -26.93 -37.15
N SER A 19 -1.11 -26.76 -38.44
CA SER A 19 -1.35 -25.50 -39.16
C SER A 19 -2.81 -25.35 -39.60
N LEU A 20 -3.38 -24.17 -39.39
CA LEU A 20 -4.72 -23.80 -39.87
C LEU A 20 -4.89 -24.01 -41.38
N VAL A 21 -3.84 -24.02 -42.18
CA VAL A 21 -3.95 -24.24 -43.64
C VAL A 21 -4.12 -25.73 -43.98
N GLN A 22 -3.63 -26.63 -43.13
CA GLN A 22 -3.49 -28.07 -43.44
C GLN A 22 -4.51 -28.96 -42.70
N ASP A 23 -5.11 -28.47 -41.62
CA ASP A 23 -6.06 -29.25 -40.81
C ASP A 23 -7.48 -29.26 -41.42
N THR A 24 -7.65 -30.08 -42.44
CA THR A 24 -8.94 -30.27 -43.13
C THR A 24 -10.04 -30.87 -42.25
N ASN A 25 -9.69 -31.54 -41.14
CA ASN A 25 -10.67 -32.05 -40.19
C ASN A 25 -11.21 -30.92 -39.32
N PHE A 26 -10.35 -30.03 -38.82
CA PHE A 26 -10.79 -28.81 -38.16
C PHE A 26 -11.70 -27.98 -39.07
N HIS A 27 -11.34 -27.81 -40.35
CA HIS A 27 -12.13 -27.02 -41.30
C HIS A 27 -13.57 -27.49 -41.47
N LYS A 28 -13.80 -28.82 -41.50
CA LYS A 28 -15.13 -29.40 -41.64
C LYS A 28 -16.05 -29.12 -40.44
N HIS A 29 -15.46 -28.80 -39.28
CA HIS A 29 -16.15 -28.60 -38.02
C HIS A 29 -16.32 -27.13 -37.63
N VAL A 30 -15.75 -26.19 -38.40
CA VAL A 30 -16.04 -24.76 -38.25
C VAL A 30 -17.46 -24.47 -38.74
N LYS A 31 -18.22 -23.71 -37.96
CA LYS A 31 -19.65 -23.44 -38.14
C LYS A 31 -19.95 -21.97 -37.89
N GLY A 32 -20.99 -21.44 -38.54
CA GLY A 32 -21.36 -20.02 -38.47
C GLY A 32 -20.68 -19.17 -39.54
N LYS A 33 -21.42 -18.21 -40.11
CA LYS A 33 -21.01 -17.47 -41.31
C LYS A 33 -19.71 -16.67 -41.09
N LYS A 34 -19.63 -15.89 -40.01
CA LYS A 34 -18.46 -15.04 -39.69
C LYS A 34 -17.19 -15.88 -39.51
N ALA A 35 -17.30 -16.94 -38.73
CA ALA A 35 -16.27 -17.95 -38.49
C ALA A 35 -15.74 -18.62 -39.77
N LEU A 36 -16.64 -19.05 -40.66
CA LEU A 36 -16.30 -19.66 -41.94
C LEU A 36 -15.57 -18.67 -42.86
N VAL A 37 -16.01 -17.40 -42.91
CA VAL A 37 -15.35 -16.34 -43.70
C VAL A 37 -13.96 -16.06 -43.18
N GLU A 38 -13.78 -15.94 -41.86
CA GLU A 38 -12.49 -15.65 -41.24
C GLU A 38 -11.48 -16.80 -41.44
N MET A 39 -11.92 -18.05 -41.25
CA MET A 39 -11.11 -19.23 -41.54
C MET A 39 -10.63 -19.22 -43.00
N LEU A 40 -11.52 -18.98 -43.96
CA LEU A 40 -11.18 -18.99 -45.39
C LEU A 40 -10.25 -17.83 -45.79
N ARG A 41 -10.42 -16.63 -45.20
CA ARG A 41 -9.49 -15.51 -45.40
C ARG A 41 -8.07 -15.85 -44.97
N ASN A 42 -7.94 -16.55 -43.84
CA ASN A 42 -6.67 -16.96 -43.28
C ASN A 42 -6.02 -18.09 -44.09
N ILE A 43 -6.80 -19.07 -44.59
CA ILE A 43 -6.28 -20.16 -45.42
C ILE A 43 -5.78 -19.68 -46.79
N LYS A 44 -6.44 -18.68 -47.39
CA LYS A 44 -6.11 -18.18 -48.74
C LYS A 44 -5.19 -16.95 -48.77
N GLY A 45 -4.77 -16.44 -47.61
CA GLY A 45 -3.84 -15.30 -47.51
C GLY A 45 -4.42 -13.96 -48.02
N MET A 46 -5.75 -13.80 -47.97
CA MET A 46 -6.47 -12.67 -48.58
C MET A 46 -6.71 -11.49 -47.63
N GLN A 47 -5.97 -11.40 -46.52
CA GLN A 47 -6.16 -10.37 -45.48
C GLN A 47 -5.99 -8.92 -46.00
N ALA A 48 -5.35 -8.71 -47.15
CA ALA A 48 -5.05 -7.38 -47.70
C ALA A 48 -5.96 -6.91 -48.86
N VAL A 49 -7.00 -7.68 -49.25
CA VAL A 49 -7.84 -7.33 -50.42
C VAL A 49 -9.12 -6.60 -49.97
N SER A 50 -9.18 -5.28 -50.20
CA SER A 50 -10.39 -4.49 -49.95
C SER A 50 -11.48 -4.79 -50.99
N GLY A 51 -12.70 -5.14 -50.56
CA GLY A 51 -13.83 -5.43 -51.44
C GLY A 51 -14.11 -6.93 -51.69
N PHE A 52 -13.61 -7.82 -50.82
CA PHE A 52 -13.82 -9.26 -50.95
C PHE A 52 -15.29 -9.66 -50.75
N HIS A 53 -15.96 -10.15 -51.81
CA HIS A 53 -17.36 -10.58 -51.77
C HIS A 53 -17.51 -12.06 -51.35
N THR A 54 -18.39 -12.33 -50.39
CA THR A 54 -18.61 -13.63 -49.76
C THR A 54 -19.22 -14.72 -50.66
N ASP A 55 -19.78 -14.37 -51.80
CA ASP A 55 -20.45 -15.33 -52.68
C ASP A 55 -19.46 -16.22 -53.46
N ASN A 56 -18.21 -15.75 -53.62
CA ASN A 56 -17.18 -16.47 -54.37
C ASN A 56 -16.50 -17.61 -53.60
N ILE A 57 -16.86 -17.85 -52.33
CA ILE A 57 -16.21 -18.87 -51.49
C ILE A 57 -17.11 -20.06 -51.13
N LYS A 58 -18.40 -20.04 -51.48
CA LYS A 58 -19.35 -21.13 -51.15
C LYS A 58 -18.95 -22.49 -51.72
N HIS A 59 -18.32 -22.50 -52.90
CA HIS A 59 -17.83 -23.74 -53.53
C HIS A 59 -16.69 -24.43 -52.73
N LEU A 60 -16.09 -23.73 -51.77
CA LEU A 60 -15.04 -24.26 -50.88
C LEU A 60 -15.60 -24.84 -49.57
N LEU A 61 -16.91 -24.69 -49.33
CA LEU A 61 -17.59 -25.15 -48.13
C LEU A 61 -18.20 -26.54 -48.35
N THR A 62 -18.27 -27.34 -47.29
CA THR A 62 -19.01 -28.61 -47.35
C THR A 62 -20.53 -28.36 -47.46
N PRO A 63 -21.34 -29.30 -47.99
CA PRO A 63 -22.78 -29.10 -48.11
C PRO A 63 -23.50 -28.68 -46.82
N PRO A 64 -23.16 -29.23 -45.62
CA PRO A 64 -23.72 -28.73 -44.36
C PRO A 64 -23.29 -27.30 -44.02
N GLN A 65 -22.04 -26.92 -44.33
CA GLN A 65 -21.55 -25.56 -44.09
C GLN A 65 -22.15 -24.55 -45.07
N ILE A 66 -22.46 -24.95 -46.31
CA ILE A 66 -23.23 -24.12 -47.25
C ILE A 66 -24.61 -23.86 -46.64
N SER A 67 -25.27 -24.89 -46.10
CA SER A 67 -26.53 -24.72 -45.37
C SER A 67 -26.41 -23.76 -44.20
N ASP A 68 -25.38 -23.89 -43.36
CA ASP A 68 -25.14 -22.97 -42.22
C ASP A 68 -24.76 -21.55 -42.65
N PHE A 69 -24.16 -21.40 -43.83
CA PHE A 69 -23.78 -20.12 -44.42
C PHE A 69 -24.99 -19.38 -45.01
N ASP A 70 -25.96 -20.13 -45.53
CA ASP A 70 -27.20 -19.64 -46.13
C ASP A 70 -28.33 -19.48 -45.09
N LEU A 71 -28.30 -20.26 -44.00
CA LEU A 71 -29.23 -20.14 -42.87
C LEU A 71 -28.88 -18.93 -42.01
N ASN A 72 -29.62 -17.85 -42.23
CA ASN A 72 -29.61 -16.64 -41.41
C ASN A 72 -30.36 -16.86 -40.07
N SER A 73 -29.96 -17.85 -39.29
CA SER A 73 -30.55 -18.16 -37.97
C SER A 73 -30.00 -17.21 -36.90
N TYR A 74 -30.28 -15.91 -37.03
CA TYR A 74 -29.90 -14.89 -36.06
C TYR A 74 -31.05 -14.55 -35.11
N CYS A 75 -30.75 -14.26 -33.84
CA CYS A 75 -31.72 -13.68 -32.93
C CYS A 75 -31.82 -12.17 -33.19
N SER A 76 -32.99 -11.69 -33.63
CA SER A 76 -33.22 -10.25 -33.86
C SER A 76 -33.07 -9.37 -32.61
N LEU A 77 -33.02 -9.97 -31.41
CA LEU A 77 -32.86 -9.27 -30.13
C LEU A 77 -31.41 -9.15 -29.64
N LEU A 78 -30.47 -9.94 -30.16
CA LEU A 78 -29.06 -9.91 -29.73
C LEU A 78 -28.20 -8.93 -30.53
N GLY A 79 -28.74 -8.29 -31.57
CA GLY A 79 -28.06 -7.24 -32.34
C GLY A 79 -26.97 -7.72 -33.30
N ASP A 80 -26.30 -8.84 -33.02
CA ASP A 80 -25.30 -9.45 -33.90
C ASP A 80 -25.96 -10.41 -34.91
N LYS A 81 -26.08 -9.95 -36.17
CA LYS A 81 -26.81 -10.67 -37.24
C LYS A 81 -26.03 -11.85 -37.84
N GLU A 82 -24.87 -12.19 -37.29
CA GLU A 82 -23.93 -13.14 -37.93
C GLU A 82 -23.59 -14.38 -37.09
N ASP A 83 -24.18 -14.53 -35.89
CA ASP A 83 -23.88 -15.64 -34.97
C ASP A 83 -25.09 -16.56 -34.72
N MET A 84 -24.83 -17.87 -34.62
CA MET A 84 -25.88 -18.88 -34.43
C MET A 84 -26.26 -19.05 -32.96
N VAL A 85 -27.55 -18.94 -32.65
CA VAL A 85 -28.13 -19.06 -31.30
C VAL A 85 -28.15 -20.52 -30.79
N PHE A 86 -27.99 -21.48 -31.70
CA PHE A 86 -28.05 -22.92 -31.45
C PHE A 86 -26.89 -23.66 -32.12
N GLY A 87 -26.37 -24.70 -31.47
CA GLY A 87 -25.40 -25.62 -32.06
C GLY A 87 -25.04 -26.79 -31.15
N PHE A 88 -24.43 -27.83 -31.70
CA PHE A 88 -23.98 -28.99 -30.94
C PHE A 88 -22.84 -28.63 -29.96
N ALA A 89 -22.97 -29.08 -28.72
CA ALA A 89 -21.95 -28.99 -27.67
C ALA A 89 -21.80 -30.36 -26.99
N LEU A 90 -20.61 -30.65 -26.48
CA LEU A 90 -20.40 -31.82 -25.62
C LEU A 90 -21.00 -31.52 -24.24
N ALA A 91 -22.00 -32.30 -23.84
CA ALA A 91 -22.58 -32.25 -22.51
C ALA A 91 -22.71 -33.68 -21.98
N ASP A 92 -22.17 -33.92 -20.79
CA ASP A 92 -22.14 -35.25 -20.15
C ASP A 92 -21.50 -36.32 -21.06
N GLY A 93 -20.40 -35.96 -21.74
CA GLY A 93 -19.67 -36.86 -22.64
C GLY A 93 -20.37 -37.19 -23.95
N ASN A 94 -21.55 -36.62 -24.23
CA ASN A 94 -22.32 -36.88 -25.45
C ASN A 94 -22.59 -35.59 -26.23
N LEU A 95 -22.65 -35.72 -27.57
CA LEU A 95 -22.95 -34.60 -28.45
C LEU A 95 -24.45 -34.27 -28.37
N LYS A 96 -24.81 -33.11 -27.81
CA LYS A 96 -26.20 -32.64 -27.71
C LYS A 96 -26.33 -31.25 -28.31
N GLU A 97 -27.44 -31.01 -28.99
CA GLU A 97 -27.75 -29.68 -29.52
C GLU A 97 -28.10 -28.73 -28.35
N GLN A 98 -27.36 -27.63 -28.22
CA GLN A 98 -27.50 -26.69 -27.11
C GLN A 98 -27.79 -25.26 -27.59
N CYS A 99 -28.71 -24.62 -26.87
CA CYS A 99 -28.99 -23.20 -27.02
C CYS A 99 -27.92 -22.39 -26.29
N ARG A 100 -27.30 -21.42 -26.98
CA ARG A 100 -26.28 -20.52 -26.43
C ARG A 100 -26.87 -19.17 -25.96
N CYS A 101 -28.21 -19.06 -25.92
CA CYS A 101 -28.90 -17.85 -25.48
C CYS A 101 -28.87 -17.68 -23.95
N TYR A 102 -28.29 -16.58 -23.48
CA TYR A 102 -28.19 -16.24 -22.05
C TYR A 102 -29.36 -15.37 -21.54
N LYS A 103 -30.29 -14.94 -22.42
CA LYS A 103 -31.48 -14.17 -22.03
C LYS A 103 -32.65 -15.07 -21.59
N VAL A 104 -32.70 -15.36 -20.30
CA VAL A 104 -33.75 -16.17 -19.65
C VAL A 104 -35.12 -15.46 -19.55
N ASP A 105 -35.13 -14.13 -19.68
CA ASP A 105 -36.31 -13.26 -19.65
C ASP A 105 -36.96 -13.06 -21.03
N CYS A 106 -36.37 -13.62 -22.09
CA CYS A 106 -36.86 -13.45 -23.46
C CYS A 106 -38.30 -13.98 -23.61
N LYS A 107 -39.19 -13.16 -24.17
CA LYS A 107 -40.60 -13.51 -24.40
C LYS A 107 -40.81 -14.67 -25.37
N HIS A 108 -39.80 -14.99 -26.20
CA HIS A 108 -39.82 -16.10 -27.15
C HIS A 108 -39.07 -17.35 -26.62
N PHE A 109 -38.53 -17.31 -25.40
CA PHE A 109 -37.68 -18.37 -24.83
C PHE A 109 -38.35 -19.74 -24.87
N SER A 110 -39.61 -19.85 -24.44
CA SER A 110 -40.37 -21.11 -24.43
C SER A 110 -40.66 -21.64 -25.84
N THR A 111 -40.79 -20.75 -26.82
CA THR A 111 -41.01 -21.10 -28.23
C THR A 111 -39.71 -21.55 -28.91
N CYS A 112 -38.58 -20.93 -28.55
CA CYS A 112 -37.26 -21.28 -29.05
C CYS A 112 -36.63 -22.50 -28.34
N ARG A 113 -37.16 -22.92 -27.19
CA ARG A 113 -36.68 -24.07 -26.41
C ARG A 113 -37.85 -24.92 -25.87
N PRO A 114 -38.63 -25.57 -26.74
CA PRO A 114 -39.71 -26.45 -26.31
C PRO A 114 -39.12 -27.64 -25.55
N GLY A 115 -39.46 -27.80 -24.27
CA GLY A 115 -38.99 -28.90 -23.41
C GLY A 115 -38.04 -28.50 -22.28
N VAL A 116 -37.72 -27.21 -22.12
CA VAL A 116 -37.11 -26.69 -20.88
C VAL A 116 -38.10 -25.77 -20.20
N ASP A 117 -38.67 -26.24 -19.10
CA ASP A 117 -39.58 -25.45 -18.28
C ASP A 117 -38.84 -24.24 -17.72
N LYS A 118 -39.48 -23.06 -17.80
CA LYS A 118 -39.01 -21.90 -17.03
C LYS A 118 -39.06 -22.32 -15.57
N VAL A 119 -37.90 -22.40 -14.93
CA VAL A 119 -37.84 -22.63 -13.48
C VAL A 119 -38.44 -21.40 -12.81
N GLU A 120 -39.68 -21.52 -12.33
CA GLU A 120 -40.25 -20.55 -11.40
C GLU A 120 -39.48 -20.66 -10.07
N VAL A 121 -38.51 -19.78 -9.90
CA VAL A 121 -37.92 -19.54 -8.58
C VAL A 121 -39.01 -18.91 -7.73
N SER A 122 -39.56 -19.70 -6.80
CA SER A 122 -40.53 -19.22 -5.82
C SER A 122 -39.86 -18.24 -4.84
N VAL A 123 -39.78 -16.97 -5.24
CA VAL A 123 -39.51 -15.87 -4.33
C VAL A 123 -40.78 -15.68 -3.51
N ARG A 124 -40.71 -16.02 -2.21
CA ARG A 124 -41.71 -15.59 -1.22
C ARG A 124 -41.82 -14.07 -1.30
N HIS A 125 -42.87 -13.63 -1.98
CA HIS A 125 -43.24 -12.23 -2.13
C HIS A 125 -43.57 -11.65 -0.75
N TYR A 126 -42.81 -10.64 -0.32
CA TYR A 126 -43.40 -9.58 0.48
C TYR A 126 -43.90 -8.48 -0.46
N THR A 127 -45.18 -8.24 -0.34
CA THR A 127 -46.01 -7.30 -1.08
C THR A 127 -45.57 -5.86 -0.80
N LEU A 128 -44.69 -5.28 -1.62
CA LEU A 128 -44.46 -3.82 -1.60
C LEU A 128 -44.01 -3.18 -2.92
N LEU A 129 -44.01 -3.92 -4.04
CA LEU A 129 -43.54 -3.40 -5.33
C LEU A 129 -44.56 -3.47 -6.48
N LYS A 130 -45.80 -3.90 -6.21
CA LYS A 130 -46.87 -3.83 -7.21
C LYS A 130 -47.47 -2.43 -7.40
N SER A 131 -47.09 -1.44 -6.59
CA SER A 131 -47.55 -0.04 -6.73
C SER A 131 -46.55 0.91 -7.40
N LEU A 132 -45.34 0.46 -7.76
CA LEU A 132 -44.31 1.35 -8.31
C LEU A 132 -44.09 1.20 -9.84
N ASN A 133 -44.48 0.08 -10.44
CA ASN A 133 -44.35 -0.12 -11.89
C ASN A 133 -45.46 0.52 -12.74
N ASP A 134 -46.59 0.93 -12.13
CA ASP A 134 -47.65 1.65 -12.85
C ASP A 134 -47.46 3.18 -12.84
N ALA A 135 -46.42 3.71 -12.19
CA ALA A 135 -46.13 5.13 -12.17
C ALA A 135 -44.90 5.45 -13.02
N ARG A 136 -45.07 5.51 -14.34
CA ARG A 136 -44.18 6.32 -15.21
C ARG A 136 -44.34 7.79 -14.84
N ARG A 137 -43.64 8.25 -13.80
CA ARG A 137 -43.38 9.68 -13.53
C ARG A 137 -41.93 9.89 -13.11
N PRO A 138 -41.30 11.01 -13.51
CA PRO A 138 -40.00 11.41 -12.97
C PRO A 138 -40.15 11.64 -11.46
N ILE A 139 -39.28 11.02 -10.67
CA ILE A 139 -39.18 11.25 -9.23
C ILE A 139 -38.91 12.75 -9.01
N ASN A 140 -39.80 13.44 -8.30
CA ASN A 140 -39.70 14.88 -8.10
C ASN A 140 -38.79 15.20 -6.90
N GLN A 141 -38.13 16.36 -6.89
CA GLN A 141 -37.15 16.80 -5.89
C GLN A 141 -37.62 16.72 -4.42
N ARG A 142 -38.93 16.60 -4.17
CA ARG A 142 -39.51 16.43 -2.83
C ARG A 142 -39.42 15.00 -2.28
N GLU A 143 -39.38 13.97 -3.13
CA GLU A 143 -39.25 12.57 -2.69
C GLU A 143 -37.79 12.21 -2.39
N ILE A 144 -36.84 12.86 -3.07
CA ILE A 144 -35.42 12.85 -2.71
C ILE A 144 -35.24 13.43 -1.29
N GLY A 145 -36.02 14.43 -0.88
CA GLY A 145 -35.93 15.02 0.46
C GLY A 145 -36.19 14.06 1.62
N GLN A 146 -37.03 13.03 1.46
CA GLN A 146 -37.40 12.13 2.57
C GLN A 146 -36.40 10.99 2.83
N ILE A 147 -35.51 10.68 1.88
CA ILE A 147 -34.37 9.77 2.10
C ILE A 147 -33.22 10.51 2.83
N TYR A 148 -33.25 11.84 2.86
CA TYR A 148 -32.18 12.70 3.37
C TYR A 148 -32.35 13.17 4.82
N ASP A 149 -33.45 12.82 5.49
CA ASP A 149 -33.72 13.34 6.85
C ASP A 149 -33.02 12.58 8.01
N ASN A 150 -32.14 11.60 7.72
CA ASN A 150 -31.38 10.91 8.77
C ASN A 150 -29.85 10.90 8.57
N ALA A 151 -29.32 11.66 7.62
CA ALA A 151 -27.88 11.86 7.47
C ALA A 151 -27.58 13.32 7.19
N ILE A 152 -26.86 13.97 8.11
CA ILE A 152 -26.38 15.34 8.02
C ILE A 152 -25.45 15.47 6.79
N LEU A 153 -26.01 15.76 5.62
CA LEU A 153 -25.30 16.07 4.37
C LEU A 153 -25.91 17.35 3.79
N THR A 154 -25.38 18.50 4.21
CA THR A 154 -25.96 19.84 3.92
C THR A 154 -25.29 20.57 2.76
N LYS A 155 -24.37 19.95 1.99
CA LYS A 155 -23.65 20.61 0.89
C LYS A 155 -23.98 20.01 -0.49
N PRO A 156 -24.37 20.82 -1.50
CA PRO A 156 -24.71 20.35 -2.85
C PRO A 156 -23.61 19.54 -3.58
N LYS A 157 -22.33 19.75 -3.23
CA LYS A 157 -21.21 18.99 -3.81
C LYS A 157 -21.15 17.53 -3.31
N ASP A 158 -21.63 17.26 -2.09
CA ASP A 158 -21.69 15.91 -1.52
C ASP A 158 -22.84 15.10 -2.17
N LEU A 159 -23.92 15.78 -2.56
CA LEU A 159 -24.99 15.21 -3.38
C LEU A 159 -24.53 14.79 -4.78
N GLN A 160 -23.59 15.51 -5.38
CA GLN A 160 -23.09 15.21 -6.73
C GLN A 160 -22.09 14.05 -6.74
N LEU A 161 -21.28 13.94 -5.68
CA LEU A 161 -20.43 12.77 -5.42
C LEU A 161 -21.28 11.53 -5.11
N ALA A 162 -22.28 11.68 -4.25
CA ALA A 162 -23.24 10.62 -3.98
C ALA A 162 -24.01 10.24 -5.24
N ALA A 163 -24.44 11.18 -6.08
CA ALA A 163 -25.15 10.88 -7.33
C ALA A 163 -24.25 10.20 -8.38
N ASN A 164 -22.98 10.57 -8.50
CA ASN A 164 -22.06 9.92 -9.42
C ASN A 164 -21.67 8.51 -8.93
N ILE A 165 -21.42 8.34 -7.62
CA ILE A 165 -21.18 7.03 -7.02
C ILE A 165 -22.46 6.17 -7.06
N LEU A 166 -23.64 6.75 -6.80
CA LEU A 166 -24.92 6.03 -6.93
C LEU A 166 -25.25 5.71 -8.39
N ASN A 167 -24.97 6.57 -9.37
CA ASN A 167 -25.19 6.25 -10.79
C ASN A 167 -24.24 5.16 -11.28
N VAL A 168 -23.04 5.05 -10.70
CA VAL A 168 -22.11 3.93 -10.90
C VAL A 168 -22.57 2.66 -10.16
N VAL A 169 -23.27 2.79 -9.03
CA VAL A 169 -23.74 1.67 -8.18
C VAL A 169 -25.13 1.15 -8.62
N LEU A 170 -25.95 1.98 -9.26
CA LEU A 170 -27.33 1.69 -9.67
C LEU A 170 -27.41 1.42 -11.19
N ASP A 171 -26.71 0.40 -11.68
CA ASP A 171 -27.24 -0.34 -12.83
C ASP A 171 -28.18 -1.43 -12.28
N PRO A 172 -29.51 -1.36 -12.51
CA PRO A 172 -30.48 -2.28 -11.90
C PRO A 172 -30.33 -3.74 -12.31
N THR A 173 -29.44 -4.04 -13.25
CA THR A 173 -29.19 -5.38 -13.79
C THR A 173 -28.09 -6.17 -13.09
N GLU A 174 -27.25 -5.54 -12.26
CA GLU A 174 -26.21 -6.26 -11.51
C GLU A 174 -26.64 -6.53 -10.08
N THR A 175 -26.99 -7.78 -9.84
CA THR A 175 -27.14 -8.36 -8.50
C THR A 175 -25.88 -8.02 -7.70
N ILE A 176 -26.01 -7.18 -6.67
CA ILE A 176 -25.02 -7.11 -5.60
C ILE A 176 -24.97 -8.52 -5.02
N LEU A 177 -23.94 -9.28 -5.39
CA LEU A 177 -23.63 -10.55 -4.77
C LEU A 177 -23.45 -10.25 -3.29
N THR A 178 -24.47 -10.54 -2.49
CA THR A 178 -24.37 -10.54 -1.04
C THR A 178 -23.22 -11.47 -0.70
N HIS A 179 -22.10 -10.90 -0.23
CA HIS A 179 -21.01 -11.70 0.33
C HIS A 179 -21.66 -12.65 1.34
N LYS A 180 -21.51 -13.94 1.09
CA LYS A 180 -21.90 -14.93 2.09
C LYS A 180 -20.89 -14.77 3.21
N GLU A 181 -21.29 -14.16 4.32
CA GLU A 181 -20.54 -14.30 5.57
C GLU A 181 -20.46 -15.80 5.87
N VAL A 182 -19.23 -16.32 5.81
CA VAL A 182 -18.92 -17.67 6.28
C VAL A 182 -18.33 -17.47 7.66
N GLY A 183 -19.12 -17.78 8.68
CA GLY A 183 -18.82 -17.51 10.09
C GLY A 183 -19.22 -16.11 10.56
N SER A 184 -19.29 -15.93 11.87
CA SER A 184 -19.61 -14.68 12.54
C SER A 184 -18.38 -14.07 13.23
N GLN A 185 -18.43 -12.78 13.55
CA GLN A 185 -17.39 -12.15 14.36
C GLN A 185 -17.27 -12.80 15.75
N THR A 186 -18.39 -13.28 16.29
CA THR A 186 -18.46 -14.04 17.53
C THR A 186 -17.72 -15.37 17.41
N ASP A 187 -17.81 -16.07 16.27
CA ASP A 187 -17.10 -17.35 16.07
C ASP A 187 -15.57 -17.18 16.14
N ILE A 188 -15.06 -16.01 15.73
CA ILE A 188 -13.64 -15.67 15.87
C ILE A 188 -13.29 -15.46 17.34
N ILE A 189 -14.09 -14.64 18.03
CA ILE A 189 -13.84 -14.20 19.41
C ILE A 189 -13.94 -15.36 20.40
N GLU A 190 -14.99 -16.16 20.29
CA GLU A 190 -15.28 -17.28 21.20
C GLU A 190 -14.63 -18.61 20.76
N GLY A 191 -13.94 -18.59 19.61
CA GLY A 191 -13.27 -19.76 19.06
C GLY A 191 -12.13 -20.25 19.97
N ASP A 192 -12.09 -21.56 20.19
CA ASP A 192 -11.13 -22.23 21.08
C ASP A 192 -9.67 -21.82 20.83
N PRO A 193 -8.85 -21.60 21.87
CA PRO A 193 -7.43 -21.25 21.76
C PRO A 193 -6.58 -22.18 20.88
N GLU A 194 -6.92 -23.45 20.73
CA GLU A 194 -6.16 -24.40 19.91
C GLU A 194 -6.54 -24.31 18.42
N ARG A 195 -7.55 -23.52 18.04
CA ARG A 195 -7.98 -23.39 16.65
C ARG A 195 -6.96 -22.65 15.79
N CYS A 196 -6.85 -23.11 14.56
CA CYS A 196 -6.10 -22.46 13.48
C CYS A 196 -7.09 -21.71 12.58
N MET A 197 -7.13 -20.38 12.69
CA MET A 197 -8.11 -19.55 11.99
C MET A 197 -7.45 -18.66 10.93
N LEU A 198 -8.04 -18.60 9.75
CA LEU A 198 -7.75 -17.64 8.69
C LEU A 198 -8.92 -16.66 8.54
N VAL A 199 -8.74 -15.44 9.03
CA VAL A 199 -9.75 -14.38 9.01
C VAL A 199 -9.54 -13.50 7.77
N ASN A 200 -10.35 -13.73 6.74
CA ASN A 200 -10.43 -12.89 5.55
C ASN A 200 -11.34 -11.68 5.82
N ALA A 201 -10.73 -10.53 6.12
CA ALA A 201 -11.46 -9.40 6.63
C ALA A 201 -11.09 -8.13 5.87
N GLY A 202 -12.12 -7.47 5.34
CA GLY A 202 -11.96 -6.25 4.57
C GLY A 202 -11.43 -5.07 5.36
N PRO A 203 -11.25 -3.92 4.70
CA PRO A 203 -10.99 -2.67 5.37
C PRO A 203 -12.13 -2.33 6.32
N GLY A 204 -11.81 -1.96 7.56
CA GLY A 204 -12.82 -1.47 8.49
C GLY A 204 -13.86 -2.51 8.94
N THR A 205 -13.64 -3.80 8.68
CA THR A 205 -14.56 -4.87 9.09
C THR A 205 -14.32 -5.40 10.50
N GLY A 206 -13.58 -4.65 11.32
CA GLY A 206 -13.33 -5.00 12.71
C GLY A 206 -12.18 -5.98 12.98
N LYS A 207 -11.21 -6.18 12.07
CA LYS A 207 -10.02 -7.03 12.30
C LYS A 207 -9.38 -6.84 13.68
N THR A 208 -8.95 -5.61 13.96
CA THR A 208 -8.32 -5.24 15.23
C THR A 208 -9.25 -5.42 16.42
N TYR A 209 -10.55 -5.17 16.25
CA TYR A 209 -11.54 -5.40 17.30
C TYR A 209 -11.67 -6.89 17.60
N SER A 210 -11.82 -7.74 16.58
CA SER A 210 -11.90 -9.20 16.74
C SER A 210 -10.65 -9.76 17.39
N LEU A 211 -9.46 -9.24 17.04
CA LEU A 211 -8.19 -9.60 17.66
C LEU A 211 -8.20 -9.27 19.16
N ILE A 212 -8.55 -8.03 19.53
CA ILE A 212 -8.55 -7.59 20.94
C ILE A 212 -9.61 -8.34 21.75
N GLU A 213 -10.82 -8.48 21.23
CA GLU A 213 -11.90 -9.19 21.92
C GLU A 213 -11.60 -10.69 22.05
N LYS A 214 -10.94 -11.32 21.07
CA LYS A 214 -10.49 -12.71 21.23
C LYS A 214 -9.45 -12.84 22.34
N ILE A 215 -8.45 -11.94 22.41
CA ILE A 215 -7.46 -11.92 23.49
C ILE A 215 -8.15 -11.79 24.85
N LYS A 216 -9.09 -10.85 24.97
CA LYS A 216 -9.91 -10.67 26.18
C LYS A 216 -10.68 -11.94 26.53
N TYR A 217 -11.32 -12.56 25.54
CA TYR A 217 -12.10 -13.79 25.75
C TYR A 217 -11.21 -14.92 26.27
N MET A 218 -10.06 -15.14 25.63
CA MET A 218 -9.08 -16.16 26.02
C MET A 218 -8.53 -15.94 27.43
N PHE A 219 -8.23 -14.69 27.79
CA PHE A 219 -7.79 -14.37 29.16
C PHE A 219 -8.88 -14.64 30.20
N LEU A 220 -10.13 -14.22 29.94
CA LEU A 220 -11.21 -14.31 30.92
C LEU A 220 -11.81 -15.72 31.06
N HIS A 221 -11.82 -16.51 29.98
CA HIS A 221 -12.56 -17.78 29.94
C HIS A 221 -11.67 -19.01 29.73
N ASN A 222 -10.42 -18.84 29.29
CA ASN A 222 -9.50 -19.95 29.03
C ASN A 222 -8.27 -19.95 29.94
N ASP A 223 -8.15 -19.00 30.87
CA ASP A 223 -7.04 -18.90 31.85
C ASP A 223 -5.65 -18.85 31.20
N ILE A 224 -5.55 -18.19 30.05
CA ILE A 224 -4.30 -18.08 29.28
C ILE A 224 -3.55 -16.81 29.70
N SER A 225 -2.28 -16.98 30.07
CA SER A 225 -1.38 -15.91 30.49
C SER A 225 -1.01 -14.98 29.32
N PRO A 226 -1.29 -13.66 29.40
CA PRO A 226 -0.98 -12.72 28.32
C PRO A 226 0.52 -12.54 28.07
N SER A 227 1.35 -12.67 29.11
CA SER A 227 2.79 -12.38 29.04
C SER A 227 3.63 -13.57 28.56
N GLU A 228 3.13 -14.79 28.74
CA GLU A 228 3.91 -16.02 28.51
C GLU A 228 3.30 -16.93 27.43
N GLU A 229 1.97 -16.87 27.24
CA GLU A 229 1.25 -17.83 26.41
C GLU A 229 0.59 -17.22 25.17
N MET A 230 0.57 -15.89 25.05
CA MET A 230 0.01 -15.16 23.91
C MET A 230 1.04 -14.24 23.25
N LEU A 231 0.96 -14.13 21.92
CA LEU A 231 1.80 -13.21 21.13
C LEU A 231 1.01 -12.59 19.98
N VAL A 232 1.18 -11.29 19.75
CA VAL A 232 0.66 -10.60 18.57
C VAL A 232 1.80 -10.11 17.70
N LEU A 233 1.83 -10.57 16.45
CA LEU A 233 2.81 -10.18 15.44
C LEU A 233 2.15 -9.38 14.32
N CYS A 234 2.76 -8.25 13.96
CA CYS A 234 2.30 -7.40 12.87
C CYS A 234 3.40 -7.15 11.84
N PHE A 235 3.01 -6.90 10.60
CA PHE A 235 3.96 -6.51 9.55
C PHE A 235 4.58 -5.13 9.78
N THR A 236 3.79 -4.16 10.24
CA THR A 236 4.24 -2.77 10.42
C THR A 236 4.13 -2.27 11.84
N ARG A 237 4.98 -1.30 12.17
CA ARG A 237 4.92 -0.51 13.40
C ARG A 237 3.62 0.27 13.55
N THR A 238 3.10 0.78 12.45
CA THR A 238 1.83 1.51 12.45
C THR A 238 0.71 0.60 12.97
N ALA A 239 0.69 -0.67 12.55
CA ALA A 239 -0.26 -1.66 13.06
C ALA A 239 -0.03 -1.97 14.55
N VAL A 240 1.22 -2.18 14.99
CA VAL A 240 1.54 -2.37 16.42
C VAL A 240 1.05 -1.19 17.26
N LYS A 241 1.33 0.05 16.82
CA LYS A 241 0.90 1.27 17.51
C LYS A 241 -0.62 1.39 17.55
N GLU A 242 -1.31 1.15 16.44
CA GLU A 242 -2.77 1.19 16.39
C GLU A 242 -3.41 0.18 17.35
N ILE A 243 -2.90 -1.07 17.37
CA ILE A 243 -3.39 -2.11 18.28
C ILE A 243 -3.12 -1.69 19.72
N LYS A 244 -1.89 -1.29 20.06
CA LYS A 244 -1.52 -0.85 21.43
C LYS A 244 -2.33 0.35 21.90
N GLU A 245 -2.53 1.36 21.06
CA GLU A 245 -3.31 2.55 21.42
C GLU A 245 -4.75 2.19 21.77
N ARG A 246 -5.40 1.33 20.98
CA ARG A 246 -6.75 0.86 21.25
C ARG A 246 -6.79 0.00 22.51
N TYR A 247 -5.88 -0.96 22.60
CA TYR A 247 -5.78 -1.89 23.71
C TYR A 247 -5.52 -1.19 25.06
N TYR A 248 -4.53 -0.29 25.14
CA TYR A 248 -4.28 0.48 26.37
C TYR A 248 -5.39 1.47 26.70
N LYS A 249 -6.10 2.00 25.71
CA LYS A 249 -7.28 2.85 25.95
C LYS A 249 -8.38 2.06 26.65
N GLU A 250 -8.66 0.84 26.18
CA GLU A 250 -9.68 -0.04 26.77
C GLU A 250 -9.26 -0.56 28.16
N ILE A 251 -7.96 -0.77 28.40
CA ILE A 251 -7.44 -1.04 29.76
C ILE A 251 -7.69 0.16 30.68
N LYS A 252 -7.38 1.37 30.22
CA LYS A 252 -7.58 2.61 31.01
C LYS A 252 -9.06 2.91 31.29
N SER A 253 -9.98 2.54 30.40
CA SER A 253 -11.42 2.68 30.65
C SER A 253 -11.99 1.58 31.54
N GLY A 254 -11.22 0.52 31.83
CA GLY A 254 -11.67 -0.65 32.60
C GLY A 254 -12.47 -1.66 31.77
N GLU A 255 -12.51 -1.50 30.44
CA GLU A 255 -13.13 -2.47 29.52
C GLU A 255 -12.27 -3.73 29.33
N LEU A 256 -10.96 -3.59 29.51
CA LEU A 256 -9.98 -4.69 29.55
C LEU A 256 -9.34 -4.83 30.94
N PRO A 257 -9.09 -6.06 31.42
CA PRO A 257 -8.32 -6.30 32.64
C PRO A 257 -6.93 -5.66 32.62
N GLY A 258 -6.41 -5.26 33.78
CA GLY A 258 -5.09 -4.61 33.88
C GLY A 258 -3.91 -5.51 33.48
N ASP A 259 -4.01 -6.82 33.78
CA ASP A 259 -2.98 -7.82 33.48
C ASP A 259 -2.71 -7.98 31.98
N LEU A 260 -3.71 -7.67 31.16
CA LEU A 260 -3.57 -7.65 29.72
C LEU A 260 -2.50 -6.65 29.24
N ALA A 261 -2.14 -5.64 30.04
CA ALA A 261 -1.08 -4.67 29.72
C ALA A 261 0.30 -5.31 29.44
N PHE A 262 0.52 -6.54 29.93
CA PHE A 262 1.76 -7.31 29.75
C PHE A 262 1.81 -8.13 28.46
N LEU A 263 0.76 -8.12 27.64
CA LEU A 263 0.73 -8.81 26.35
C LEU A 263 1.84 -8.30 25.42
N GLU A 264 2.55 -9.24 24.80
CA GLU A 264 3.53 -8.93 23.77
C GLU A 264 2.86 -8.62 22.41
N ILE A 265 2.92 -7.36 21.99
CA ILE A 265 2.52 -6.92 20.64
C ILE A 265 3.75 -6.33 19.94
N ARG A 266 4.22 -6.99 18.87
CA ARG A 266 5.50 -6.70 18.21
C ARG A 266 5.43 -6.79 16.69
N THR A 267 6.41 -6.21 16.01
CA THR A 267 6.67 -6.54 14.60
C THR A 267 7.48 -7.83 14.47
N PHE A 268 7.45 -8.47 13.30
CA PHE A 268 8.30 -9.64 13.03
C PHE A 268 9.78 -9.35 13.28
N ASP A 269 10.27 -8.21 12.81
CA ASP A 269 11.67 -7.78 12.96
C ASP A 269 12.06 -7.56 14.44
N SER A 270 11.14 -7.00 15.24
CA SER A 270 11.35 -6.83 16.68
C SER A 270 11.36 -8.18 17.40
N PHE A 271 10.45 -9.07 17.06
CA PHE A 271 10.36 -10.39 17.69
C PHE A 271 11.60 -11.25 17.39
N ALA A 272 12.05 -11.28 16.12
CA ALA A 272 13.28 -11.95 15.72
C ALA A 272 14.51 -11.43 16.50
N THR A 273 14.64 -10.10 16.64
CA THR A 273 15.75 -9.50 17.40
C THR A 273 15.71 -9.92 18.88
N ILE A 274 14.53 -9.98 19.49
CA ILE A 274 14.38 -10.36 20.91
C ILE A 274 14.69 -11.83 21.11
N MET A 275 14.18 -12.70 20.24
CA MET A 275 14.47 -14.13 20.29
C MET A 275 15.97 -14.41 20.19
N LEU A 276 16.67 -13.74 19.26
CA LEU A 276 18.12 -13.83 19.12
C LEU A 276 18.86 -13.36 20.38
N ASN A 277 18.49 -12.19 20.93
CA ASN A 277 19.11 -11.65 22.14
C ASN A 277 18.87 -12.55 23.36
N HIS A 278 17.67 -13.12 23.50
CA HIS A 278 17.31 -14.02 24.59
C HIS A 278 18.18 -15.30 24.57
N CYS A 279 18.51 -15.80 23.38
CA CYS A 279 19.43 -16.90 23.19
C CYS A 279 20.92 -16.48 23.14
N GLY A 280 21.24 -15.22 23.47
CA GLY A 280 22.62 -14.72 23.52
C GLY A 280 23.32 -14.60 22.16
N LYS A 281 22.58 -14.55 21.05
CA LYS A 281 23.16 -14.39 19.70
C LYS A 281 23.57 -12.93 19.47
N ASP A 282 24.73 -12.71 18.85
CA ASP A 282 25.21 -11.36 18.53
C ASP A 282 24.51 -10.78 17.30
N VAL A 283 23.77 -9.68 17.48
CA VAL A 283 23.02 -8.97 16.43
C VAL A 283 23.69 -7.64 16.01
N VAL A 284 24.86 -7.31 16.56
CA VAL A 284 25.55 -6.05 16.28
C VAL A 284 26.01 -6.01 14.82
N GLY A 285 25.74 -4.89 14.15
CA GLY A 285 26.06 -4.69 12.72
C GLY A 285 25.16 -5.45 11.75
N LYS A 286 24.25 -6.29 12.24
CA LYS A 286 23.30 -7.05 11.42
C LYS A 286 22.08 -6.22 11.06
N ASP A 287 21.69 -6.24 9.79
CA ASP A 287 20.45 -5.64 9.34
C ASP A 287 19.22 -6.50 9.68
N TYR A 288 18.03 -6.03 9.29
CA TYR A 288 16.79 -6.73 9.64
C TYR A 288 16.61 -8.04 8.86
N GLU A 289 17.05 -8.10 7.60
CA GLU A 289 16.95 -9.32 6.80
C GLU A 289 17.88 -10.39 7.36
N GLU A 290 19.12 -10.01 7.71
CA GLU A 290 20.08 -10.91 8.36
C GLU A 290 19.54 -11.44 9.70
N ARG A 291 18.95 -10.59 10.53
CA ARG A 291 18.37 -11.02 11.82
C ARG A 291 17.19 -11.95 11.64
N ILE A 292 16.30 -11.69 10.69
CA ILE A 292 15.17 -12.60 10.40
C ILE A 292 15.71 -13.97 9.94
N GLN A 293 16.74 -13.99 9.07
CA GLN A 293 17.36 -15.23 8.62
C GLN A 293 17.98 -16.01 9.79
N MET A 294 18.74 -15.34 10.67
CA MET A 294 19.29 -15.95 11.88
C MET A 294 18.20 -16.48 12.82
N ALA A 295 17.07 -15.78 12.92
CA ALA A 295 15.93 -16.18 13.75
C ALA A 295 15.23 -17.44 13.20
N ILE A 296 15.14 -17.59 11.87
CA ILE A 296 14.66 -18.82 11.22
C ILE A 296 15.57 -19.98 11.58
N GLU A 297 16.89 -19.81 11.45
CA GLU A 297 17.88 -20.83 11.80
C GLU A 297 17.80 -21.22 13.29
N LEU A 298 17.61 -20.23 14.18
CA LEU A 298 17.44 -20.46 15.60
C LEU A 298 16.19 -21.31 15.93
N LEU A 299 15.07 -21.15 15.21
CA LEU A 299 13.88 -21.98 15.41
C LEU A 299 14.09 -23.44 15.00
N ASP A 300 15.04 -23.71 14.11
CA ASP A 300 15.44 -25.07 13.78
C ASP A 300 16.44 -25.64 14.80
N GLU A 301 17.35 -24.81 15.32
CA GLU A 301 18.30 -25.18 16.38
C GLU A 301 17.60 -25.46 17.72
N GLU A 302 16.61 -24.64 18.07
CA GLU A 302 15.91 -24.64 19.37
C GLU A 302 14.38 -24.74 19.19
N PRO A 303 13.82 -25.91 18.81
CA PRO A 303 12.39 -26.05 18.48
C PRO A 303 11.42 -25.74 19.63
N LEU A 304 11.88 -25.82 20.88
CA LEU A 304 11.08 -25.57 22.08
C LEU A 304 10.93 -24.08 22.41
N LEU A 305 11.55 -23.18 21.65
CA LEU A 305 11.45 -21.72 21.85
C LEU A 305 10.02 -21.19 21.88
N LEU A 306 9.09 -21.89 21.21
CA LEU A 306 7.69 -21.50 21.11
C LEU A 306 6.75 -22.38 21.95
N GLU A 307 7.28 -23.28 22.78
CA GLU A 307 6.51 -24.30 23.51
C GLU A 307 5.45 -23.68 24.45
N ASN A 308 5.78 -22.53 25.06
CA ASN A 308 4.88 -21.85 25.98
C ASN A 308 3.73 -21.13 25.28
N PHE A 309 3.84 -20.78 24.00
CA PHE A 309 2.79 -20.06 23.30
C PHE A 309 1.58 -20.97 23.01
N LYS A 310 0.47 -20.69 23.69
CA LYS A 310 -0.83 -21.33 23.44
C LYS A 310 -1.54 -20.74 22.24
N HIS A 311 -1.29 -19.46 21.93
CA HIS A 311 -1.87 -18.83 20.75
C HIS A 311 -1.03 -17.69 20.19
N ILE A 312 -0.87 -17.66 18.86
CA ILE A 312 -0.21 -16.55 18.15
C ILE A 312 -1.20 -15.87 17.19
N PHE A 313 -1.29 -14.55 17.30
CA PHE A 313 -2.02 -13.70 16.38
C PHE A 313 -1.08 -13.09 15.36
N ILE A 314 -1.45 -13.13 14.08
CA ILE A 314 -0.67 -12.51 13.01
C ILE A 314 -1.58 -11.61 12.18
N ASP A 315 -1.27 -10.32 12.14
CA ASP A 315 -2.01 -9.33 11.36
C ASP A 315 -1.33 -9.01 10.01
N GLU A 316 -2.13 -8.56 9.06
CA GLU A 316 -1.72 -8.18 7.69
C GLU A 316 -1.01 -9.31 6.92
N ILE A 317 -1.53 -10.54 6.96
CA ILE A 317 -0.90 -11.70 6.28
C ILE A 317 -0.70 -11.53 4.76
N GLN A 318 -1.46 -10.65 4.11
CA GLN A 318 -1.29 -10.28 2.70
C GLN A 318 0.07 -9.62 2.40
N ASP A 319 0.77 -9.15 3.43
CA ASP A 319 2.08 -8.50 3.30
C ASP A 319 3.24 -9.44 3.63
N LEU A 320 2.95 -10.69 4.01
CA LEU A 320 3.97 -11.70 4.22
C LEU A 320 4.59 -12.11 2.89
N VAL A 321 5.77 -11.56 2.61
CA VAL A 321 6.60 -11.87 1.45
C VAL A 321 8.06 -12.12 1.87
N GLY A 322 8.76 -12.94 1.09
CA GLY A 322 10.17 -13.29 1.27
C GLY A 322 10.51 -13.83 2.66
N LEU A 323 11.59 -13.30 3.26
CA LEU A 323 12.09 -13.71 4.57
C LEU A 323 11.05 -13.68 5.69
N ARG A 324 10.11 -12.71 5.68
CA ARG A 324 9.07 -12.60 6.72
C ARG A 324 8.02 -13.70 6.55
N ALA A 325 7.66 -14.06 5.32
CA ALA A 325 6.81 -15.22 5.05
C ALA A 325 7.50 -16.52 5.49
N ARG A 326 8.80 -16.68 5.20
CA ARG A 326 9.60 -17.82 5.69
C ARG A 326 9.66 -17.89 7.22
N PHE A 327 9.82 -16.74 7.87
CA PHE A 327 9.85 -16.68 9.32
C PHE A 327 8.51 -17.05 9.95
N VAL A 328 7.41 -16.52 9.45
CA VAL A 328 6.07 -16.93 9.91
C VAL A 328 5.82 -18.40 9.64
N LYS A 329 6.21 -18.92 8.46
CA LYS A 329 6.13 -20.34 8.16
C LYS A 329 6.89 -21.18 9.21
N ALA A 330 8.12 -20.82 9.54
CA ALA A 330 8.92 -21.50 10.58
C ALA A 330 8.23 -21.43 11.96
N ILE A 331 7.69 -20.27 12.35
CA ILE A 331 6.93 -20.12 13.59
C ILE A 331 5.74 -21.09 13.62
N LEU A 332 4.91 -21.09 12.57
CA LEU A 332 3.71 -21.93 12.51
C LEU A 332 4.03 -23.43 12.46
N GLU A 333 5.17 -23.81 11.88
CA GLU A 333 5.63 -25.21 11.85
C GLU A 333 6.13 -25.73 13.21
N LYS A 334 6.62 -24.84 14.09
CA LYS A 334 7.10 -25.21 15.45
C LYS A 334 6.08 -24.91 16.55
N LEU A 335 4.99 -24.19 16.25
CA LEU A 335 3.97 -23.84 17.23
C LEU A 335 3.13 -25.07 17.60
N HIS A 336 3.00 -25.34 18.90
CA HIS A 336 2.13 -26.41 19.41
C HIS A 336 0.69 -25.93 19.69
N GLY A 337 0.52 -24.63 19.96
CA GLY A 337 -0.78 -23.99 20.17
C GLY A 337 -1.53 -23.62 18.88
N GLY A 338 -2.66 -22.93 19.04
CA GLY A 338 -3.45 -22.42 17.92
C GLY A 338 -2.92 -21.10 17.37
N PHE A 339 -3.54 -20.62 16.29
CA PHE A 339 -3.20 -19.32 15.73
C PHE A 339 -4.39 -18.64 15.06
N THR A 340 -4.36 -17.31 15.00
CA THR A 340 -5.32 -16.50 14.26
C THR A 340 -4.58 -15.59 13.28
N LEU A 341 -4.79 -15.84 11.99
CA LEU A 341 -4.20 -15.09 10.89
C LEU A 341 -5.23 -14.11 10.32
N LEU A 342 -4.97 -12.81 10.38
CA LEU A 342 -5.88 -11.77 9.90
C LEU A 342 -5.34 -11.09 8.65
N GLY A 343 -6.19 -10.87 7.65
CA GLY A 343 -5.77 -10.15 6.46
C GLY A 343 -6.84 -9.84 5.43
N ASP A 344 -6.47 -9.00 4.46
CA ASP A 344 -7.23 -8.66 3.26
C ASP A 344 -6.34 -8.91 2.02
N PRO A 345 -6.52 -10.02 1.29
CA PRO A 345 -5.69 -10.30 0.10
C PRO A 345 -5.77 -9.20 -0.96
N MET A 346 -6.86 -8.43 -1.03
CA MET A 346 -6.99 -7.34 -2.00
C MET A 346 -6.14 -6.12 -1.63
N GLN A 347 -5.58 -6.07 -0.42
CA GLN A 347 -4.65 -5.03 0.01
C GLN A 347 -3.17 -5.45 -0.10
N GLY A 348 -2.85 -6.65 -0.58
CA GLY A 348 -1.46 -7.10 -0.78
C GLY A 348 -0.78 -6.36 -1.91
N ILE A 349 0.13 -5.44 -1.59
CA ILE A 349 0.85 -4.58 -2.56
C ILE A 349 2.37 -4.59 -2.36
N TYR A 350 2.92 -5.58 -1.66
CA TYR A 350 4.36 -5.71 -1.41
C TYR A 350 5.04 -6.83 -2.22
N ASP A 351 4.30 -7.61 -3.00
CA ASP A 351 4.87 -8.67 -3.86
C ASP A 351 5.93 -8.14 -4.84
N TYR A 352 5.88 -6.84 -5.17
CA TYR A 352 6.92 -6.21 -6.00
C TYR A 352 8.33 -6.29 -5.40
N GLN A 353 8.48 -6.43 -4.07
CA GLN A 353 9.78 -6.46 -3.39
C GLN A 353 10.61 -7.69 -3.75
N ILE A 354 9.96 -8.75 -4.22
CA ILE A 354 10.59 -10.04 -4.56
C ILE A 354 10.47 -10.37 -6.05
N LYS A 355 10.04 -9.43 -6.90
CA LYS A 355 9.93 -9.65 -8.36
C LYS A 355 11.23 -10.12 -9.01
N ASP A 356 12.37 -9.71 -8.45
CA ASP A 356 13.71 -10.11 -8.90
C ASP A 356 14.29 -11.30 -8.12
N LYS A 357 13.51 -11.92 -7.22
CA LYS A 357 13.90 -13.04 -6.34
C LYS A 357 12.87 -14.19 -6.46
N PRO A 358 12.89 -14.97 -7.56
CA PRO A 358 11.85 -15.98 -7.83
C PRO A 358 11.81 -17.15 -6.84
N ASP A 359 12.89 -17.36 -6.08
CA ASP A 359 12.97 -18.42 -5.06
C ASP A 359 12.39 -17.99 -3.69
N GLU A 360 12.03 -16.72 -3.52
CA GLU A 360 11.39 -16.21 -2.31
C GLU A 360 9.86 -16.41 -2.33
N LEU A 361 9.26 -16.57 -1.15
CA LEU A 361 7.81 -16.78 -1.02
C LEU A 361 7.03 -15.48 -1.28
N ASP A 362 6.16 -15.47 -2.28
CA ASP A 362 5.14 -14.43 -2.44
C ASP A 362 3.89 -14.68 -1.58
N SER A 363 3.03 -13.67 -1.49
CA SER A 363 1.83 -13.72 -0.65
C SER A 363 0.84 -14.80 -1.07
N VAL A 364 0.79 -15.15 -2.36
CA VAL A 364 -0.09 -16.20 -2.91
C VAL A 364 0.44 -17.57 -2.54
N THR A 365 1.73 -17.82 -2.78
CA THR A 365 2.44 -19.06 -2.47
C THR A 365 2.42 -19.35 -0.97
N PHE A 366 2.58 -18.32 -0.13
CA PHE A 366 2.45 -18.46 1.32
C PHE A 366 1.05 -18.93 1.73
N ARG A 367 -0.01 -18.35 1.14
CA ARG A 367 -1.40 -18.75 1.42
C ARG A 367 -1.69 -20.16 0.93
N ASP A 368 -1.22 -20.53 -0.26
CA ASP A 368 -1.37 -21.88 -0.80
C ASP A 368 -0.68 -22.91 0.10
N TRP A 369 0.53 -22.61 0.56
CA TRP A 369 1.23 -23.43 1.54
C TRP A 369 0.43 -23.57 2.85
N LEU A 370 -0.09 -22.47 3.39
CA LEU A 370 -0.89 -22.48 4.63
C LEU A 370 -2.11 -23.40 4.51
N HIS A 371 -2.85 -23.30 3.39
CA HIS A 371 -4.00 -24.16 3.13
C HIS A 371 -3.60 -25.64 3.03
N GLN A 372 -2.47 -25.94 2.39
CA GLN A 372 -1.96 -27.31 2.28
C GLN A 372 -1.44 -27.87 3.61
N TYR A 373 -0.71 -27.06 4.38
CA TYR A 373 -0.10 -27.44 5.65
C TYR A 373 -1.14 -27.75 6.72
N CYS A 374 -2.15 -26.90 6.85
CA CYS A 374 -3.20 -27.06 7.86
C CYS A 374 -4.33 -27.98 7.41
N GLY A 375 -4.60 -28.06 6.10
CA GLY A 375 -5.69 -28.86 5.55
C GLY A 375 -7.04 -28.52 6.18
N GLU A 376 -7.76 -29.55 6.64
CA GLU A 376 -9.08 -29.40 7.28
C GLU A 376 -9.02 -28.70 8.65
N LYS A 377 -7.84 -28.57 9.27
CA LYS A 377 -7.69 -27.85 10.55
C LYS A 377 -7.81 -26.33 10.39
N LEU A 378 -7.67 -25.79 9.17
CA LEU A 378 -7.73 -24.35 8.94
C LEU A 378 -9.18 -23.88 8.76
N GLU A 379 -9.71 -23.24 9.80
CA GLU A 379 -11.03 -22.60 9.74
C GLU A 379 -10.91 -21.24 9.05
N THR A 380 -11.63 -21.04 7.93
CA THR A 380 -11.65 -19.75 7.25
C THR A 380 -12.94 -18.99 7.58
N VAL A 381 -12.79 -17.78 8.12
CA VAL A 381 -13.91 -16.88 8.46
C VAL A 381 -13.81 -15.60 7.63
N SER A 382 -14.92 -15.11 7.09
CA SER A 382 -14.95 -13.90 6.27
C SER A 382 -15.76 -12.77 6.92
N LEU A 383 -15.13 -11.62 7.16
CA LEU A 383 -15.79 -10.41 7.68
C LEU A 383 -16.05 -9.42 6.54
N SER A 384 -17.32 -9.08 6.33
CA SER A 384 -17.76 -8.28 5.17
C SER A 384 -18.27 -6.88 5.54
N LYS A 385 -18.82 -6.69 6.74
CA LYS A 385 -19.46 -5.44 7.16
C LYS A 385 -18.44 -4.36 7.50
N ASN A 386 -18.44 -3.25 6.75
CA ASN A 386 -17.54 -2.11 6.99
C ASN A 386 -18.13 -1.13 8.01
N HIS A 387 -17.39 -0.87 9.08
CA HIS A 387 -17.75 0.05 10.17
C HIS A 387 -16.91 1.34 10.17
N ARG A 388 -15.91 1.43 9.29
CA ARG A 388 -14.93 2.54 9.26
C ARG A 388 -15.39 3.68 8.36
N GLN A 389 -15.97 3.35 7.22
CA GLN A 389 -16.28 4.31 6.17
C GLN A 389 -17.75 4.74 6.25
N ASN A 390 -18.05 5.94 5.73
CA ASN A 390 -19.45 6.33 5.53
C ASN A 390 -20.14 5.40 4.52
N GLN A 391 -21.47 5.49 4.41
CA GLN A 391 -22.27 4.59 3.59
C GLN A 391 -21.85 4.59 2.12
N VAL A 392 -21.51 5.75 1.57
CA VAL A 392 -21.10 5.92 0.17
C VAL A 392 -19.77 5.22 -0.11
N LEU A 393 -18.74 5.49 0.69
CA LEU A 393 -17.44 4.85 0.53
C LEU A 393 -17.47 3.36 0.89
N THR A 394 -18.34 2.94 1.81
CA THR A 394 -18.57 1.52 2.10
C THR A 394 -19.08 0.78 0.87
N ALA A 395 -20.11 1.31 0.20
CA ALA A 395 -20.64 0.71 -1.03
C ALA A 395 -19.60 0.68 -2.15
N PHE A 396 -18.83 1.76 -2.30
CA PHE A 396 -17.76 1.84 -3.30
C PHE A 396 -16.64 0.84 -3.04
N SER A 397 -16.15 0.75 -1.80
CA SER A 397 -15.14 -0.23 -1.38
C SER A 397 -15.62 -1.67 -1.58
N LEU A 398 -16.87 -1.98 -1.24
CA LEU A 398 -17.44 -3.31 -1.41
C LEU A 398 -17.50 -3.71 -2.89
N LYS A 399 -18.06 -2.84 -3.74
CA LYS A 399 -18.12 -3.08 -5.21
C LYS A 399 -16.73 -3.25 -5.81
N SER A 400 -15.77 -2.40 -5.40
CA SER A 400 -14.37 -2.49 -5.81
C SER A 400 -13.78 -3.84 -5.42
N ARG A 401 -13.95 -4.25 -4.17
CA ARG A 401 -13.46 -5.53 -3.65
C ARG A 401 -14.01 -6.71 -4.45
N THR A 402 -15.31 -6.76 -4.70
CA THR A 402 -15.95 -7.84 -5.48
C THR A 402 -15.37 -7.93 -6.90
N MET A 403 -15.15 -6.80 -7.56
CA MET A 403 -14.55 -6.75 -8.90
C MET A 403 -13.12 -7.31 -8.91
N LEU A 404 -12.30 -6.96 -7.91
CA LEU A 404 -10.94 -7.47 -7.78
C LEU A 404 -10.91 -8.96 -7.43
N GLU A 405 -11.75 -9.41 -6.50
CA GLU A 405 -11.84 -10.82 -6.08
C GLU A 405 -12.29 -11.75 -7.23
N SER A 406 -13.04 -11.23 -8.21
CA SER A 406 -13.43 -12.02 -9.39
C SER A 406 -12.23 -12.51 -10.20
N GLY A 407 -11.11 -11.77 -10.18
CA GLY A 407 -9.95 -12.01 -11.04
C GLY A 407 -10.22 -11.82 -12.54
N ILE A 408 -11.42 -11.36 -12.93
CA ILE A 408 -11.81 -11.22 -14.34
C ILE A 408 -11.25 -9.89 -14.89
N PRO A 409 -10.43 -9.91 -15.97
CA PRO A 409 -9.79 -8.71 -16.52
C PRO A 409 -10.77 -7.56 -16.83
N ASP A 410 -11.94 -7.87 -17.38
CA ASP A 410 -12.95 -6.86 -17.73
C ASP A 410 -13.53 -6.17 -16.49
N GLN A 411 -13.71 -6.90 -15.38
CA GLN A 411 -14.17 -6.31 -14.12
C GLN A 411 -13.10 -5.42 -13.50
N ILE A 412 -11.84 -5.86 -13.55
CA ILE A 412 -10.68 -5.08 -13.08
C ILE A 412 -10.55 -3.79 -13.91
N GLN A 413 -10.68 -3.88 -15.23
CA GLN A 413 -10.65 -2.71 -16.12
C GLN A 413 -11.83 -1.78 -15.87
N SER A 414 -13.02 -2.32 -15.63
CA SER A 414 -14.19 -1.54 -15.24
C SER A 414 -13.94 -0.77 -13.96
N PHE A 415 -13.39 -1.42 -12.93
CA PHE A 415 -12.98 -0.75 -11.68
C PHE A 415 -11.98 0.39 -11.92
N LEU A 416 -10.95 0.17 -12.74
CA LEU A 416 -9.99 1.22 -13.11
C LEU A 416 -10.65 2.39 -13.86
N GLY A 417 -11.68 2.11 -14.67
CA GLY A 417 -12.55 3.10 -15.28
C GLY A 417 -13.27 3.95 -14.23
N LEU A 418 -13.88 3.33 -13.21
CA LEU A 418 -14.55 4.03 -12.11
C LEU A 418 -13.62 4.96 -11.35
N MET A 419 -12.36 4.56 -11.14
CA MET A 419 -11.36 5.43 -10.52
C MET A 419 -11.12 6.73 -11.30
N SER A 420 -11.36 6.71 -12.61
CA SER A 420 -11.23 7.89 -13.47
C SER A 420 -12.45 8.82 -13.41
N GLU A 421 -13.56 8.38 -12.81
CA GLU A 421 -14.79 9.18 -12.68
C GLU A 421 -14.89 9.90 -11.33
N LEU A 422 -13.94 9.64 -10.42
CA LEU A 422 -13.88 10.29 -9.12
C LEU A 422 -13.78 11.82 -9.24
N PRO A 423 -14.41 12.58 -8.32
CA PRO A 423 -14.43 14.04 -8.37
C PRO A 423 -13.02 14.62 -8.22
N SER A 424 -12.62 15.45 -9.18
CA SER A 424 -11.34 16.16 -9.16
C SER A 424 -11.43 17.49 -8.41
N ARG A 425 -10.40 17.80 -7.61
CA ARG A 425 -10.20 19.10 -6.93
C ARG A 425 -9.27 20.05 -7.69
N GLY A 426 -8.97 19.74 -8.95
CA GLY A 426 -8.01 20.48 -9.76
C GLY A 426 -6.63 19.82 -9.75
N GLY A 427 -5.64 20.54 -10.27
CA GLY A 427 -4.26 20.08 -10.37
C GLY A 427 -3.39 20.53 -9.20
N PHE A 428 -2.14 20.06 -9.20
CA PHE A 428 -1.15 20.34 -8.15
C PHE A 428 -0.97 21.83 -7.88
N SER A 429 -1.18 22.69 -8.88
CA SER A 429 -0.96 24.13 -8.77
C SER A 429 -2.16 24.92 -8.27
N ASN A 430 -3.38 24.38 -8.31
CA ASN A 430 -4.60 25.14 -8.01
C ASN A 430 -5.61 24.46 -7.09
N PHE A 431 -5.35 23.25 -6.58
CA PHE A 431 -6.23 22.67 -5.56
C PHE A 431 -6.19 23.48 -4.26
N GLU A 432 -7.34 23.61 -3.61
CA GLU A 432 -7.49 24.32 -2.34
C GLU A 432 -7.75 23.34 -1.20
N LEU A 433 -7.11 23.60 -0.06
CA LEU A 433 -7.43 22.99 1.23
C LEU A 433 -8.15 24.05 2.04
N GLY A 434 -9.41 23.80 2.40
CA GLY A 434 -10.17 24.76 3.20
C GLY A 434 -9.58 24.89 4.61
N GLY A 435 -9.55 26.10 5.18
CA GLY A 435 -9.02 26.33 6.53
C GLY A 435 -9.67 25.45 7.61
N SER A 436 -10.99 25.26 7.54
CA SER A 436 -11.74 24.35 8.42
C SER A 436 -11.45 22.86 8.15
N GLU A 437 -10.99 22.50 6.95
CA GLU A 437 -10.65 21.10 6.65
C GLU A 437 -9.39 20.65 7.40
N LEU A 438 -8.44 21.57 7.60
CA LEU A 438 -7.19 21.31 8.30
C LEU A 438 -7.35 21.34 9.84
N SER A 439 -8.37 22.02 10.35
CA SER A 439 -8.67 22.06 11.78
C SER A 439 -9.45 20.83 12.28
N ASP A 440 -10.24 20.19 11.42
CA ASP A 440 -11.26 19.23 11.87
C ASP A 440 -11.02 17.81 11.38
N SER A 441 -10.02 17.58 10.51
CA SER A 441 -9.84 16.30 9.84
C SER A 441 -8.38 15.95 9.59
N LYS A 442 -8.06 14.67 9.67
CA LYS A 442 -6.80 14.10 9.19
C LYS A 442 -6.89 13.88 7.69
N ILE A 443 -6.01 14.55 6.93
CA ILE A 443 -6.01 14.57 5.46
C ILE A 443 -4.78 13.82 4.93
N GLY A 444 -5.02 12.83 4.07
CA GLY A 444 -3.99 12.11 3.35
C GLY A 444 -3.93 12.57 1.89
N LEU A 445 -2.77 13.02 1.43
CA LEU A 445 -2.47 13.22 0.02
C LEU A 445 -1.65 12.04 -0.48
N LEU A 446 -2.28 11.20 -1.31
CA LEU A 446 -1.73 9.92 -1.74
C LEU A 446 -1.17 10.03 -3.15
N CYS A 447 0.13 9.80 -3.29
CA CYS A 447 0.85 9.84 -4.56
C CYS A 447 1.25 8.45 -5.04
N ARG A 448 1.53 8.30 -6.34
CA ARG A 448 2.06 7.05 -6.91
C ARG A 448 3.55 6.90 -6.65
N THR A 449 4.29 8.00 -6.74
CA THR A 449 5.76 7.99 -6.70
C THR A 449 6.33 8.93 -5.65
N ASN A 450 7.56 8.67 -5.20
CA ASN A 450 8.28 9.60 -4.32
C ASN A 450 8.49 10.98 -4.96
N GLY A 451 8.68 11.06 -6.28
CA GLY A 451 8.82 12.33 -7.00
C GLY A 451 7.58 13.21 -6.90
N GLU A 452 6.38 12.61 -6.99
CA GLU A 452 5.11 13.32 -6.78
C GLU A 452 4.94 13.78 -5.33
N VAL A 453 5.32 12.94 -4.35
CA VAL A 453 5.30 13.29 -2.92
C VAL A 453 6.15 14.55 -2.67
N LEU A 454 7.39 14.57 -3.16
CA LEU A 454 8.29 15.71 -2.97
C LEU A 454 7.78 16.97 -3.67
N LYS A 455 7.22 16.82 -4.88
CA LYS A 455 6.65 17.93 -5.63
C LYS A 455 5.42 18.54 -4.93
N LEU A 456 4.51 17.69 -4.46
CA LEU A 456 3.30 18.11 -3.76
C LEU A 456 3.64 18.72 -2.40
N SER A 457 4.62 18.15 -1.70
CA SER A 457 5.16 18.71 -0.47
C SER A 457 5.74 20.12 -0.68
N GLY A 458 6.56 20.32 -1.71
CA GLY A 458 7.10 21.65 -2.05
C GLY A 458 6.01 22.67 -2.37
N TYR A 459 4.91 22.25 -3.00
CA TYR A 459 3.75 23.12 -3.22
C TYR A 459 3.04 23.52 -1.92
N LEU A 460 2.82 22.56 -1.02
CA LEU A 460 2.18 22.81 0.27
C LEU A 460 3.03 23.73 1.16
N ARG A 461 4.36 23.52 1.21
CA ARG A 461 5.28 24.40 1.97
C ARG A 461 5.22 25.84 1.46
N LYS A 462 5.22 26.06 0.13
CA LYS A 462 5.11 27.41 -0.47
C LYS A 462 3.83 28.16 -0.09
N ARG A 463 2.80 27.46 0.37
CA ARG A 463 1.53 28.03 0.85
C ARG A 463 1.43 28.06 2.38
N GLY A 464 2.50 27.73 3.10
CA GLY A 464 2.54 27.73 4.56
C GLY A 464 1.82 26.56 5.22
N PHE A 465 1.51 25.48 4.49
CA PHE A 465 0.90 24.30 5.09
C PHE A 465 1.96 23.40 5.74
N SER A 466 1.90 23.27 7.06
CA SER A 466 2.66 22.24 7.78
C SER A 466 2.10 20.86 7.46
N HIS A 467 2.99 19.90 7.17
CA HIS A 467 2.62 18.54 6.81
C HIS A 467 3.78 17.56 7.00
N SER A 468 3.46 16.31 7.29
CA SER A 468 4.43 15.23 7.31
C SER A 468 4.62 14.62 5.91
N VAL A 469 5.84 14.22 5.59
CA VAL A 469 6.17 13.51 4.36
C VAL A 469 6.52 12.05 4.67
N LYS A 470 5.93 11.10 3.92
CA LYS A 470 6.24 9.67 4.02
C LYS A 470 6.54 9.12 2.63
N LYS A 471 7.82 8.87 2.34
CA LYS A 471 8.29 8.34 1.06
C LYS A 471 8.99 6.98 1.24
N GLN A 472 9.03 6.17 0.19
CA GLN A 472 9.81 4.92 0.21
C GLN A 472 11.31 5.24 0.32
N ASN A 473 12.08 4.32 0.91
CA ASN A 473 13.55 4.44 1.11
C ASN A 473 13.98 5.61 2.01
N MET A 474 13.13 6.02 2.96
CA MET A 474 13.62 6.82 4.08
C MET A 474 14.56 5.96 4.93
N TYR A 475 15.70 6.53 5.30
CA TYR A 475 16.62 5.90 6.23
C TYR A 475 16.32 6.41 7.65
N PRO A 476 16.49 5.57 8.67
CA PRO A 476 16.25 5.97 10.05
C PRO A 476 17.26 7.04 10.47
N LEU A 477 16.76 8.16 11.00
CA LEU A 477 17.57 9.24 11.55
C LEU A 477 17.50 9.18 13.07
N ILE A 478 18.65 9.08 13.74
CA ILE A 478 18.69 9.04 15.20
C ILE A 478 18.05 10.34 15.73
N PRO A 479 17.04 10.28 16.60
CA PRO A 479 16.33 11.47 17.06
C PRO A 479 17.24 12.52 17.67
N SER A 480 16.95 13.80 17.45
CA SER A 480 17.77 14.93 17.93
C SER A 480 17.96 14.95 19.45
N TRP A 481 16.98 14.46 20.21
CA TRP A 481 17.04 14.38 21.66
C TRP A 481 18.14 13.45 22.18
N ILE A 482 18.61 12.50 21.38
CA ILE A 482 19.74 11.64 21.74
C ILE A 482 21.03 12.47 21.86
N THR A 483 21.26 13.44 20.96
CA THR A 483 22.38 14.37 21.07
C THR A 483 22.28 15.19 22.34
N GLU A 484 21.10 15.69 22.70
CA GLU A 484 20.91 16.45 23.96
C GLU A 484 21.21 15.58 25.19
N LEU A 485 20.87 14.29 25.14
CA LEU A 485 21.16 13.34 26.20
C LEU A 485 22.68 13.05 26.31
N LEU A 486 23.32 12.77 25.18
CA LEU A 486 24.72 12.34 25.11
C LEU A 486 25.72 13.50 25.25
N SER A 487 25.29 14.74 25.00
CA SER A 487 26.14 15.95 25.15
C SER A 487 26.30 16.37 26.62
N SER A 488 25.57 15.74 27.55
CA SER A 488 25.71 16.01 28.99
C SER A 488 27.04 15.46 29.52
N ASN A 489 27.65 16.14 30.50
CA ASN A 489 28.86 15.66 31.16
C ASN A 489 28.61 14.43 32.07
N ASP A 490 27.34 14.12 32.35
CA ASP A 490 26.96 13.00 33.20
C ASP A 490 27.13 11.65 32.49
N HIS A 491 27.91 10.74 33.09
CA HIS A 491 28.10 9.38 32.56
C HIS A 491 26.89 8.46 32.84
N VAL A 492 25.97 8.90 33.70
CA VAL A 492 24.81 8.14 34.16
C VAL A 492 23.55 8.90 33.77
N ILE A 493 22.69 8.24 33.01
CA ILE A 493 21.37 8.75 32.63
C ILE A 493 20.31 8.01 33.45
N THR A 494 19.53 8.77 34.22
CA THR A 494 18.40 8.26 35.01
C THR A 494 17.06 8.65 34.39
N LEU A 495 15.97 8.03 34.84
CA LEU A 495 14.61 8.42 34.45
C LEU A 495 14.35 9.92 34.68
N ARG A 496 14.84 10.45 35.80
CA ARG A 496 14.73 11.88 36.14
C ARG A 496 15.45 12.77 35.13
N ASN A 497 16.59 12.34 34.58
CA ASN A 497 17.27 13.09 33.51
C ASN A 497 16.39 13.15 32.25
N MET A 498 15.74 12.04 31.87
CA MET A 498 14.82 11.98 30.73
C MET A 498 13.57 12.85 30.95
N GLU A 499 13.00 12.85 32.15
CA GLU A 499 11.86 13.71 32.52
C GLU A 499 12.22 15.19 32.41
N LEU A 500 13.41 15.58 32.89
CA LEU A 500 13.88 16.97 32.81
C LEU A 500 14.12 17.40 31.35
N LEU A 501 14.71 16.51 30.55
CA LEU A 501 14.93 16.75 29.13
C LEU A 501 13.59 16.99 28.41
N ASN A 502 12.62 16.10 28.63
CA ASN A 502 11.31 16.23 28.00
C ASN A 502 10.52 17.44 28.51
N ARG A 503 10.65 17.82 29.78
CA ARG A 503 10.05 19.05 30.31
C ARG A 503 10.63 20.31 29.66
N THR A 504 11.91 20.27 29.28
CA THR A 504 12.61 21.42 28.70
C THR A 504 12.29 21.59 27.22
N PHE A 505 12.30 20.49 26.46
CA PHE A 505 12.22 20.53 24.99
C PHE A 505 10.93 19.95 24.41
N SER A 506 10.10 19.27 25.23
CA SER A 506 8.84 18.64 24.81
C SER A 506 8.99 17.71 23.60
N PHE A 507 10.06 16.89 23.59
CA PHE A 507 10.36 15.97 22.49
C PHE A 507 9.31 14.86 22.31
N TRP A 508 8.62 14.47 23.37
CA TRP A 508 7.61 13.40 23.35
C TRP A 508 6.51 13.63 24.40
N ASN A 509 5.44 12.83 24.35
CA ASN A 509 4.35 12.97 25.31
C ASN A 509 4.81 12.56 26.71
N PRO A 510 4.46 13.27 27.80
CA PRO A 510 4.96 12.95 29.14
C PRO A 510 4.86 11.47 29.56
N GLY A 511 3.80 10.77 29.16
CA GLY A 511 3.59 9.34 29.43
C GLY A 511 4.51 8.37 28.67
N GLU A 512 5.29 8.83 27.70
CA GLU A 512 6.23 8.00 26.91
C GLU A 512 7.64 7.96 27.53
N THR A 513 7.91 8.78 28.55
CA THR A 513 9.25 8.97 29.13
C THR A 513 9.83 7.69 29.71
N GLU A 514 9.03 6.98 30.51
CA GLU A 514 9.45 5.73 31.16
C GLU A 514 9.72 4.61 30.14
N MET A 515 8.84 4.47 29.14
CA MET A 515 9.03 3.53 28.03
C MET A 515 10.34 3.81 27.29
N LYS A 516 10.58 5.06 26.88
CA LYS A 516 11.81 5.44 26.16
C LYS A 516 13.06 5.20 27.01
N PHE A 517 12.99 5.47 28.32
CA PHE A 517 14.07 5.18 29.26
C PHE A 517 14.36 3.68 29.36
N ASN A 518 13.33 2.85 29.50
CA ASN A 518 13.49 1.39 29.57
C ASN A 518 14.03 0.78 28.27
N LEU A 519 13.65 1.32 27.11
CA LEU A 519 14.24 0.93 25.82
C LEU A 519 15.74 1.24 25.74
N LEU A 520 16.16 2.42 26.20
CA LEU A 520 17.58 2.76 26.28
C LEU A 520 18.33 1.86 27.28
N ARG A 521 17.71 1.50 28.41
CA ARG A 521 18.26 0.53 29.36
C ARG A 521 18.47 -0.83 28.70
N GLY A 522 17.46 -1.36 28.01
CA GLY A 522 17.57 -2.62 27.27
C GLY A 522 18.70 -2.61 26.23
N ILE A 523 18.98 -1.47 25.61
CA ILE A 523 20.14 -1.33 24.70
C ILE A 523 21.45 -1.49 25.45
N VAL A 524 21.61 -0.94 26.66
CA VAL A 524 22.88 -0.98 27.41
C VAL A 524 23.04 -2.29 28.20
N GLY A 525 21.98 -2.76 28.85
CA GLY A 525 21.88 -3.98 29.66
C GLY A 525 20.80 -3.83 30.75
N GLU A 526 20.01 -4.88 31.00
CA GLU A 526 18.82 -4.81 31.87
C GLU A 526 19.14 -4.74 33.37
N ASP A 527 20.31 -5.22 33.79
CA ASP A 527 20.71 -5.37 35.21
C ASP A 527 20.93 -4.06 35.97
N GLN A 528 20.90 -2.90 35.29
CA GLN A 528 21.18 -1.59 35.89
C GLN A 528 19.94 -0.71 35.92
N SER A 529 19.68 0.01 37.02
CA SER A 529 18.58 0.98 37.16
C SER A 529 18.78 2.29 36.37
N TYR A 530 19.85 2.37 35.58
CA TYR A 530 20.28 3.57 34.85
C TYR A 530 20.82 3.17 33.46
N VAL A 531 20.99 4.16 32.59
CA VAL A 531 21.62 4.00 31.28
C VAL A 531 23.04 4.55 31.35
N ASN A 532 24.05 3.71 31.12
CA ASN A 532 25.44 4.13 31.02
C ASN A 532 25.67 4.86 29.68
N ARG A 533 25.99 6.16 29.73
CA ARG A 533 26.13 7.02 28.55
C ARG A 533 27.21 6.53 27.59
N ASP A 534 28.38 6.17 28.10
CA ASP A 534 29.52 5.80 27.26
C ASP A 534 29.29 4.44 26.57
N THR A 535 28.61 3.53 27.25
CA THR A 535 28.20 2.24 26.65
C THR A 535 27.16 2.46 25.55
N LEU A 536 26.17 3.33 25.80
CA LEU A 536 25.18 3.70 24.78
C LEU A 536 25.86 4.34 23.57
N LEU A 537 26.74 5.32 23.78
CA LEU A 537 27.52 5.97 22.74
C LEU A 537 28.38 4.96 21.95
N GLY A 538 29.04 4.04 22.65
CA GLY A 538 29.84 2.97 22.05
C GLY A 538 29.01 2.01 21.18
N LYS A 539 27.76 1.71 21.56
CA LYS A 539 26.84 0.92 20.74
C LYS A 539 26.35 1.72 19.52
N LEU A 540 25.89 2.96 19.72
CA LEU A 540 25.35 3.79 18.64
C LEU A 540 26.39 4.17 17.58
N SER A 541 27.63 4.44 17.98
CA SER A 541 28.75 4.69 17.06
C SER A 541 29.14 3.47 16.21
N ARG A 542 28.70 2.26 16.59
CA ARG A 542 28.84 1.01 15.81
C ARG A 542 27.62 0.72 14.95
N GLU A 543 26.87 1.76 14.58
CA GLU A 543 25.63 1.68 13.79
C GLU A 543 24.56 0.76 14.42
N TYR A 544 24.53 0.69 15.75
CA TYR A 544 23.44 0.00 16.45
C TYR A 544 22.12 0.67 16.09
N LYS A 545 21.22 -0.09 15.44
CA LYS A 545 19.88 0.38 15.12
C LYS A 545 19.06 0.46 16.40
N LEU A 546 18.72 1.69 16.81
CA LEU A 546 17.79 1.93 17.91
C LEU A 546 16.46 1.17 17.65
N PRO A 547 15.79 0.64 18.70
CA PRO A 547 14.39 0.21 18.62
C PRO A 547 13.58 1.32 17.95
N GLU A 548 12.85 1.03 16.87
CA GLU A 548 12.27 2.14 16.10
C GLU A 548 11.14 2.92 16.83
N GLU A 549 10.69 2.48 18.02
CA GLU A 549 9.87 3.23 19.00
C GLU A 549 10.56 4.48 19.59
N LEU A 550 11.90 4.51 19.54
CA LEU A 550 12.66 5.68 19.97
C LEU A 550 12.59 6.81 18.94
N TYR A 551 12.23 6.51 17.68
CA TYR A 551 12.18 7.48 16.59
C TYR A 551 10.94 8.37 16.70
N GLU A 552 11.06 9.61 16.21
CA GLU A 552 10.00 10.61 16.29
C GLU A 552 8.79 10.22 15.42
N GLU A 553 7.59 10.27 16.02
CA GLU A 553 6.32 10.26 15.31
C GLU A 553 5.48 11.47 15.70
N VAL A 554 5.74 12.62 15.07
CA VAL A 554 4.80 13.74 15.13
C VAL A 554 3.63 13.42 14.19
N ASP A 555 2.43 13.26 14.75
CA ASP A 555 1.22 13.04 13.96
C ASP A 555 0.76 14.36 13.35
N SER A 556 1.17 14.62 12.12
CA SER A 556 0.64 15.74 11.35
C SER A 556 -0.78 15.42 10.86
N ARG A 557 -1.69 16.38 11.00
CA ARG A 557 -3.03 16.31 10.41
C ARG A 557 -3.00 16.24 8.89
N LEU A 558 -1.98 16.83 8.27
CA LEU A 558 -1.77 16.79 6.84
C LEU A 558 -0.59 15.86 6.53
N CYS A 559 -0.81 14.81 5.75
CA CYS A 559 0.23 13.84 5.40
C CYS A 559 0.32 13.69 3.89
N VAL A 560 1.51 13.86 3.32
CA VAL A 560 1.81 13.57 1.92
C VAL A 560 2.60 12.27 1.87
N THR A 561 2.04 11.26 1.22
CA THR A 561 2.57 9.90 1.25
C THR A 561 2.42 9.22 -0.09
N THR A 562 3.27 8.24 -0.39
CA THR A 562 2.90 7.29 -1.45
C THR A 562 1.75 6.40 -0.99
N ILE A 563 0.97 5.83 -1.92
CA ILE A 563 -0.11 4.89 -1.59
C ILE A 563 0.44 3.70 -0.78
N HIS A 564 1.60 3.16 -1.18
CA HIS A 564 2.26 2.08 -0.45
C HIS A 564 2.56 2.45 1.01
N GLN A 565 3.14 3.64 1.25
CA GLN A 565 3.47 4.11 2.60
C GLN A 565 2.24 4.57 3.42
N SER A 566 1.08 4.70 2.77
CA SER A 566 -0.20 4.98 3.43
C SER A 566 -0.85 3.74 4.05
N LYS A 567 -0.34 2.53 3.74
CA LYS A 567 -0.92 1.29 4.28
C LYS A 567 -0.78 1.23 5.80
N GLY A 568 -1.84 0.76 6.47
CA GLY A 568 -1.98 0.82 7.93
C GLY A 568 -2.28 2.21 8.49
N ARG A 569 -2.49 3.24 7.65
CA ARG A 569 -2.92 4.57 8.09
C ARG A 569 -4.35 4.83 7.69
N GLU A 570 -5.03 5.67 8.46
CA GLU A 570 -6.39 6.09 8.16
C GLU A 570 -6.46 7.63 8.09
N PHE A 571 -7.25 8.13 7.15
CA PHE A 571 -7.49 9.55 6.95
C PHE A 571 -9.00 9.80 6.90
N ASP A 572 -9.46 10.89 7.50
CA ASP A 572 -10.85 11.32 7.35
C ASP A 572 -11.14 11.65 5.89
N LYS A 573 -10.16 12.30 5.23
CA LYS A 573 -10.23 12.72 3.83
C LYS A 573 -8.99 12.29 3.06
N VAL A 574 -9.17 11.79 1.85
CA VAL A 574 -8.10 11.40 0.94
C VAL A 574 -8.17 12.21 -0.35
N LEU A 575 -7.03 12.81 -0.71
CA LEU A 575 -6.79 13.40 -2.02
C LEU A 575 -5.79 12.53 -2.77
N LEU A 576 -6.27 11.82 -3.77
CA LEU A 576 -5.50 10.86 -4.55
C LEU A 576 -4.97 11.52 -5.82
N VAL A 577 -3.65 11.50 -6.01
CA VAL A 577 -3.02 11.97 -7.25
C VAL A 577 -3.32 10.99 -8.38
N ARG A 578 -3.95 11.47 -9.46
CA ARG A 578 -4.19 10.69 -10.66
C ARG A 578 -2.87 10.32 -11.32
N LYS A 579 -2.69 9.03 -11.62
CA LYS A 579 -1.60 8.51 -12.46
C LYS A 579 -1.65 9.20 -13.82
N SER A 580 -0.57 9.87 -14.22
CA SER A 580 -0.44 10.34 -15.61
C SER A 580 -0.35 9.11 -16.52
N ASP A 581 -1.18 9.01 -17.56
CA ASP A 581 -1.31 7.85 -18.50
C ASP A 581 -0.05 7.49 -19.31
N ARG A 582 1.13 7.93 -18.89
CA ARG A 582 2.40 7.71 -19.60
C ARG A 582 3.22 6.62 -18.92
N GLY A 583 2.96 5.36 -19.26
CA GLY A 583 3.96 4.29 -19.09
C GLY A 583 3.43 2.85 -18.98
N LYS A 584 4.09 1.97 -19.77
CA LYS A 584 4.24 0.48 -19.79
C LYS A 584 3.06 -0.41 -19.34
N ASP A 585 2.94 -1.57 -20.00
CA ASP A 585 2.13 -2.73 -19.56
C ASP A 585 2.26 -2.92 -18.06
N THR A 586 1.31 -2.36 -17.31
CA THR A 586 1.23 -2.51 -15.87
C THR A 586 0.24 -3.65 -15.66
N ASP A 587 0.59 -4.63 -14.85
CA ASP A 587 -0.36 -5.66 -14.44
C ASP A 587 -1.62 -4.98 -13.89
N LEU A 588 -2.75 -5.23 -14.56
CA LEU A 588 -4.03 -4.59 -14.25
C LEU A 588 -4.47 -4.90 -12.82
N MET A 589 -4.20 -6.12 -12.33
CA MET A 589 -4.56 -6.53 -10.98
C MET A 589 -3.73 -5.75 -9.95
N GLU A 590 -2.43 -5.67 -10.15
CA GLU A 590 -1.55 -4.91 -9.24
C GLU A 590 -1.91 -3.42 -9.21
N GLU A 591 -2.21 -2.84 -10.37
CA GLU A 591 -2.69 -1.45 -10.45
C GLU A 591 -4.01 -1.27 -9.70
N ALA A 592 -4.93 -2.22 -9.84
CA ALA A 592 -6.22 -2.19 -9.18
C ALA A 592 -6.10 -2.34 -7.65
N LYS A 593 -5.27 -3.25 -7.15
CA LYS A 593 -4.98 -3.39 -5.71
C LYS A 593 -4.42 -2.09 -5.12
N VAL A 594 -3.52 -1.40 -5.83
CA VAL A 594 -2.98 -0.11 -5.35
C VAL A 594 -4.10 0.93 -5.21
N TYR A 595 -5.02 1.04 -6.18
CA TYR A 595 -6.16 1.94 -6.06
C TYR A 595 -7.14 1.53 -4.96
N TYR A 596 -7.41 0.22 -4.82
CA TYR A 596 -8.22 -0.30 -3.73
C TYR A 596 -7.62 0.09 -2.37
N VAL A 597 -6.30 -0.08 -2.18
CA VAL A 597 -5.61 0.40 -0.99
C VAL A 597 -5.87 1.89 -0.77
N ALA A 598 -5.76 2.74 -1.79
CA ALA A 598 -6.04 4.19 -1.65
C ALA A 598 -7.49 4.49 -1.21
N ILE A 599 -8.49 3.81 -1.78
CA ILE A 599 -9.90 3.96 -1.40
C ILE A 599 -10.09 3.66 0.09
N THR A 600 -9.53 2.54 0.53
CA THR A 600 -9.72 2.02 1.89
C THR A 600 -9.01 2.84 2.98
N ARG A 601 -8.19 3.84 2.62
CA ARG A 601 -7.61 4.79 3.57
C ARG A 601 -8.57 5.93 3.94
N ALA A 602 -9.60 6.20 3.13
CA ALA A 602 -10.53 7.31 3.31
C ALA A 602 -11.73 6.92 4.18
N LYS A 603 -12.03 7.66 5.26
CA LYS A 603 -13.23 7.42 6.08
C LYS A 603 -14.49 8.12 5.54
N THR A 604 -14.35 9.38 5.15
CA THR A 604 -15.51 10.24 4.81
C THR A 604 -15.48 10.77 3.39
N GLN A 605 -14.30 11.05 2.83
CA GLN A 605 -14.21 11.72 1.53
C GLN A 605 -13.00 11.22 0.72
N LEU A 606 -13.22 11.00 -0.57
CA LEU A 606 -12.21 10.64 -1.57
C LEU A 606 -12.33 11.55 -2.79
N ASN A 607 -11.25 12.23 -3.17
CA ASN A 607 -11.18 13.07 -4.38
C ASN A 607 -9.89 12.82 -5.15
N LEU A 608 -9.90 13.17 -6.43
CA LEU A 608 -8.70 13.22 -7.26
C LEU A 608 -8.02 14.59 -7.21
N ILE A 609 -6.70 14.57 -7.41
CA ILE A 609 -5.91 15.73 -7.83
C ILE A 609 -5.24 15.35 -9.16
N GLU A 610 -5.37 16.20 -10.16
CA GLU A 610 -4.70 16.02 -11.45
C GLU A 610 -3.18 16.24 -11.31
N SER A 611 -2.39 15.34 -11.87
CA SER A 611 -0.96 15.56 -12.02
C SER A 611 -0.69 16.64 -13.07
N ASP A 612 0.30 17.52 -12.84
CA ASP A 612 0.67 18.52 -13.87
C ASP A 612 1.35 17.86 -15.08
N LYS A 613 1.38 18.57 -16.21
CA LYS A 613 2.04 18.15 -17.47
C LYS A 613 3.57 18.00 -17.40
N THR A 614 4.19 18.16 -16.24
CA THR A 614 5.66 18.13 -16.08
C THR A 614 6.17 16.71 -15.99
N ILE A 615 7.27 16.40 -16.66
CA ILE A 615 7.84 15.05 -16.66
C ILE A 615 8.76 14.89 -15.45
N LEU A 616 8.31 14.09 -14.49
CA LEU A 616 9.15 13.53 -13.43
C LEU A 616 9.88 12.31 -13.99
N SER A 617 11.17 12.20 -13.70
CA SER A 617 12.03 11.10 -14.13
C SER A 617 12.91 10.67 -12.96
N ARG A 618 13.38 9.43 -13.01
CA ARG A 618 14.27 8.85 -12.01
C ARG A 618 15.60 8.57 -12.69
N SER A 619 16.69 9.09 -12.13
CA SER A 619 18.04 8.82 -12.61
C SER A 619 18.45 7.38 -12.29
N ASN A 620 19.52 6.90 -12.93
CA ASN A 620 20.05 5.55 -12.73
C ASN A 620 20.44 5.26 -11.27
N ASP A 621 20.87 6.28 -10.53
CA ASP A 621 21.18 6.18 -9.10
C ASP A 621 19.92 6.24 -8.20
N GLY A 622 18.74 6.30 -8.82
CA GLY A 622 17.46 6.30 -8.15
C GLY A 622 16.94 7.68 -7.74
N ARG A 623 17.67 8.77 -7.99
CA ARG A 623 17.25 10.14 -7.63
C ARG A 623 16.16 10.67 -8.56
N TRP A 624 15.14 11.30 -7.99
CA TRP A 624 14.11 11.97 -8.77
C TRP A 624 14.58 13.33 -9.32
N TYR A 625 14.21 13.64 -10.56
CA TYR A 625 14.38 14.96 -11.14
C TYR A 625 13.21 15.32 -12.05
N GLN A 626 13.03 16.62 -12.27
CA GLN A 626 11.96 17.16 -13.09
C GLN A 626 12.53 17.87 -14.31
N THR A 627 11.90 17.66 -15.45
CA THR A 627 12.24 18.39 -16.69
C THR A 627 11.06 19.21 -17.22
N ARG A 628 11.38 20.35 -17.84
CA ARG A 628 10.45 21.20 -18.58
C ARG A 628 10.82 21.19 -20.06
N PHE A 629 9.81 21.34 -20.92
CA PHE A 629 9.99 21.41 -22.36
C PHE A 629 9.58 22.79 -22.87
N TYR A 630 10.55 23.58 -23.31
CA TYR A 630 10.35 24.86 -24.00
C TYR A 630 11.26 24.87 -25.24
N GLY A 631 10.84 24.17 -26.29
CA GLY A 631 11.65 23.94 -27.51
C GLY A 631 12.81 22.94 -27.31
N LYS A 632 13.46 22.93 -26.15
CA LYS A 632 14.40 21.91 -25.69
C LYS A 632 14.05 21.43 -24.28
N ARG A 633 14.45 20.21 -23.94
CA ARG A 633 14.31 19.65 -22.58
C ARG A 633 15.32 20.33 -21.66
N SER A 634 14.86 20.78 -20.50
CA SER A 634 15.69 21.41 -19.46
C SER A 634 15.38 20.81 -18.10
N LEU A 635 16.42 20.58 -17.30
CA LEU A 635 16.34 20.16 -15.90
C LEU A 635 15.89 21.35 -15.07
N SER A 636 14.70 21.23 -14.48
CA SER A 636 14.08 22.29 -13.67
C SER A 636 14.22 22.05 -12.18
N SER A 637 14.24 20.79 -11.75
CA SER A 637 14.27 20.45 -10.33
C SER A 637 14.97 19.11 -10.07
N ILE A 638 15.52 18.91 -8.89
CA ILE A 638 16.23 17.70 -8.47
C ILE A 638 15.92 17.35 -7.01
N GLU A 639 15.78 16.07 -6.70
CA GLU A 639 15.55 15.59 -5.33
C GLU A 639 16.78 15.85 -4.46
N PHE A 640 16.54 16.28 -3.22
CA PHE A 640 17.50 16.31 -2.14
C PHE A 640 16.92 15.57 -0.92
N GLY A 641 17.78 14.93 -0.14
CA GLY A 641 17.39 14.19 1.06
C GLY A 641 17.43 12.67 0.89
N MET A 642 18.35 12.19 0.05
CA MET A 642 18.79 10.80 0.05
C MET A 642 19.90 10.61 1.10
N LYS A 643 20.18 9.34 1.46
CA LYS A 643 21.30 9.01 2.36
C LYS A 643 22.60 9.54 1.76
N ASP A 644 23.44 10.14 2.59
CA ASP A 644 24.73 10.75 2.22
C ASP A 644 24.62 11.98 1.30
N ASP A 645 23.47 12.64 1.16
CA ASP A 645 23.39 13.89 0.39
C ASP A 645 24.12 15.05 1.07
N THR A 646 24.16 15.02 2.39
CA THR A 646 24.77 16.02 3.24
C THR A 646 26.08 15.48 3.80
N ASP A 647 27.11 16.34 3.84
CA ASP A 647 28.32 16.05 4.60
C ASP A 647 28.04 16.38 6.08
N GLU A 648 27.82 15.35 6.89
CA GLU A 648 27.41 15.53 8.29
C GLU A 648 28.50 16.18 9.15
N GLU A 649 29.78 16.01 8.81
CA GLU A 649 30.89 16.68 9.52
C GLU A 649 30.90 18.17 9.27
N SER A 650 30.37 18.62 8.12
CA SER A 650 30.32 20.04 7.77
C SER A 650 29.50 20.88 8.76
N PHE A 651 28.59 20.27 9.53
CA PHE A 651 27.83 20.94 10.59
C PHE A 651 28.69 21.33 11.80
N VAL A 652 29.88 20.75 11.93
CA VAL A 652 30.83 20.97 13.04
C VAL A 652 32.27 21.21 12.59
N ASN A 653 32.52 21.51 11.31
CA ASN A 653 33.86 21.78 10.78
C ASN A 653 34.15 23.30 10.71
N GLN A 654 35.43 23.68 10.61
CA GLN A 654 35.93 25.06 10.52
C GLN A 654 35.47 25.85 9.29
N VAL A 655 34.81 25.22 8.31
CA VAL A 655 34.21 25.90 7.15
C VAL A 655 33.11 26.89 7.59
N ILE A 656 32.58 26.76 8.80
CA ILE A 656 31.54 27.62 9.33
C ILE A 656 32.13 28.92 9.89
N VAL A 657 31.70 30.06 9.34
CA VAL A 657 32.26 31.40 9.62
C VAL A 657 32.21 31.78 11.11
N LYS A 658 31.16 31.39 11.84
CA LYS A 658 31.01 31.68 13.28
C LYS A 658 31.60 30.59 14.18
N GLY A 659 32.14 29.52 13.60
CA GLY A 659 32.70 28.37 14.30
C GLY A 659 31.67 27.28 14.65
N PRO A 660 32.11 26.04 14.91
CA PRO A 660 31.23 24.88 15.12
C PRO A 660 30.26 24.98 16.30
N LYS A 661 30.70 25.53 17.44
CA LYS A 661 29.84 25.66 18.63
C LYS A 661 28.67 26.62 18.39
N ASP A 662 28.96 27.75 17.75
CA ASP A 662 27.93 28.74 17.40
C ASP A 662 26.97 28.19 16.33
N ASN A 663 27.47 27.36 15.40
CA ASN A 663 26.61 26.69 14.43
C ASN A 663 25.67 25.68 15.08
N GLN A 664 26.17 24.85 15.98
CA GLN A 664 25.34 23.88 16.72
C GLN A 664 24.29 24.58 17.59
N LYS A 665 24.64 25.73 18.18
CA LYS A 665 23.67 26.59 18.86
C LYS A 665 22.66 27.18 17.89
N TYR A 666 23.08 27.66 16.72
CA TYR A 666 22.18 28.17 15.69
C TYR A 666 21.21 27.09 15.20
N ILE A 667 21.70 25.89 14.90
CA ILE A 667 20.89 24.73 14.49
C ILE A 667 19.85 24.42 15.56
N ARG A 668 20.25 24.35 16.84
CA ARG A 668 19.32 24.08 17.95
C ARG A 668 18.26 25.16 18.13
N ASP A 669 18.68 26.42 18.15
CA ASP A 669 17.84 27.52 18.65
C ASP A 669 17.05 28.24 17.54
N ARG A 670 17.47 28.09 16.27
CA ARG A 670 16.94 28.88 15.14
C ARG A 670 16.38 28.06 14.00
N ILE A 671 16.73 26.79 13.88
CA ILE A 671 16.20 25.93 12.82
C ILE A 671 14.97 25.21 13.35
N ILE A 672 13.87 25.34 12.62
CA ILE A 672 12.62 24.63 12.87
C ILE A 672 12.18 23.83 11.65
N GLU A 673 11.35 22.82 11.87
CA GLU A 673 10.76 22.05 10.78
C GLU A 673 9.99 22.97 9.82
N GLY A 674 10.27 22.82 8.52
CA GLY A 674 9.64 23.59 7.45
C GLY A 674 10.38 24.83 7.00
N ASP A 675 11.45 25.23 7.69
CA ASP A 675 12.32 26.34 7.27
C ASP A 675 12.87 26.11 5.86
N GLU A 676 12.96 27.17 5.06
CA GLU A 676 13.47 27.10 3.69
C GLU A 676 15.00 27.00 3.68
N ILE A 677 15.52 26.12 2.82
CA ILE A 677 16.94 25.89 2.61
C ILE A 677 17.28 26.17 1.14
N THR A 678 18.37 26.90 0.95
CA THR A 678 18.97 27.11 -0.37
C THR A 678 20.36 26.50 -0.42
N LEU A 679 20.69 25.88 -1.55
CA LEU A 679 22.03 25.36 -1.83
C LEU A 679 22.78 26.32 -2.75
N HIS A 680 24.00 26.72 -2.38
CA HIS A 680 24.84 27.65 -3.16
C HIS A 680 26.12 26.96 -3.62
N TYR A 681 26.31 26.83 -4.94
CA TYR A 681 27.47 26.13 -5.49
C TYR A 681 28.73 26.99 -5.40
N ASN A 682 29.80 26.44 -4.85
CA ASN A 682 31.09 27.14 -4.68
C ASN A 682 32.15 26.75 -5.73
N GLY A 683 31.79 25.95 -6.74
CA GLY A 683 32.72 25.40 -7.73
C GLY A 683 33.09 23.93 -7.49
N GLN A 684 32.85 23.38 -6.30
CA GLN A 684 33.10 21.97 -5.97
C GLN A 684 31.87 21.28 -5.38
N ILE A 685 31.27 21.90 -4.35
CA ILE A 685 30.10 21.41 -3.62
C ILE A 685 29.10 22.56 -3.41
N PHE A 686 27.92 22.25 -2.86
CA PHE A 686 27.01 23.30 -2.42
C PHE A 686 27.15 23.56 -0.92
N HIS A 687 27.16 24.84 -0.55
CA HIS A 687 26.89 25.26 0.83
C HIS A 687 25.39 25.22 1.10
N ILE A 688 25.03 24.71 2.27
CA ILE A 688 23.66 24.68 2.78
C ILE A 688 23.43 26.00 3.53
N VAL A 689 22.46 26.79 3.07
CA VAL A 689 22.18 28.13 3.58
C VAL A 689 20.77 28.21 4.17
N HIS A 690 20.68 28.69 5.40
CA HIS A 690 19.43 29.00 6.11
C HIS A 690 19.46 30.47 6.58
N ASN A 691 18.51 31.30 6.13
CA ASN A 691 18.45 32.75 6.45
C ASN A 691 19.82 33.45 6.30
N ASP A 692 20.41 33.34 5.11
CA ASP A 692 21.74 33.88 4.75
C ASP A 692 22.93 33.34 5.59
N THR A 693 22.70 32.36 6.46
CA THR A 693 23.73 31.72 7.27
C THR A 693 24.10 30.37 6.66
N ILE A 694 25.38 30.17 6.36
CA ILE A 694 25.91 28.85 5.97
C ILE A 694 25.93 27.96 7.21
N ILE A 695 25.16 26.88 7.17
CA ILE A 695 25.04 25.93 8.29
C ILE A 695 25.80 24.61 8.05
N GLY A 696 26.17 24.32 6.80
CA GLY A 696 26.88 23.11 6.41
C GLY A 696 27.09 23.04 4.90
N SER A 697 27.35 21.85 4.38
CA SER A 697 27.55 21.61 2.95
C SER A 697 27.04 20.24 2.50
N THR A 698 26.76 20.13 1.20
CA THR A 698 26.42 18.85 0.57
C THR A 698 27.65 17.95 0.46
N SER A 699 27.43 16.64 0.37
CA SER A 699 28.50 15.70 0.09
C SER A 699 28.97 15.78 -1.37
N GLN A 700 30.15 15.22 -1.65
CA GLN A 700 30.59 15.00 -3.04
C GLN A 700 29.69 14.01 -3.80
N LYS A 701 29.10 13.02 -3.10
CA LYS A 701 28.20 12.03 -3.70
C LYS A 701 26.95 12.71 -4.28
N PHE A 702 26.38 13.68 -3.55
CA PHE A 702 25.27 14.47 -4.07
C PHE A 702 25.65 15.18 -5.37
N CYS A 703 26.80 15.86 -5.41
CA CYS A 703 27.25 16.56 -6.61
C CYS A 703 27.51 15.61 -7.80
N GLN A 704 28.01 14.39 -7.55
CA GLN A 704 28.17 13.37 -8.59
C GLN A 704 26.82 12.89 -9.14
N SER A 705 25.88 12.62 -8.25
CA SER A 705 24.49 12.25 -8.58
C SER A 705 23.78 13.37 -9.37
N PHE A 706 23.98 14.62 -8.99
CA PHE A 706 23.48 15.77 -9.74
C PHE A 706 24.11 15.84 -11.15
N LYS A 707 25.44 15.69 -11.27
CA LYS A 707 26.10 15.62 -12.58
C LYS A 707 25.54 14.50 -13.45
N GLN A 708 25.18 13.36 -12.86
CA GLN A 708 24.54 12.26 -13.56
C GLN A 708 23.16 12.66 -14.12
N ALA A 709 22.31 13.30 -13.31
CA ALA A 709 21.02 13.81 -13.78
C ALA A 709 21.18 14.87 -14.91
N ILE A 710 22.17 15.75 -14.81
CA ILE A 710 22.50 16.71 -15.88
C ILE A 710 22.89 15.98 -17.16
N ARG A 711 23.74 14.94 -17.06
CA ARG A 711 24.17 14.13 -18.22
C ARG A 711 23.00 13.42 -18.90
N GLU A 712 22.06 12.90 -18.13
CA GLU A 712 20.87 12.23 -18.68
C GLU A 712 19.94 13.21 -19.41
N VAL A 713 19.83 14.45 -18.95
CA VAL A 713 18.96 15.45 -19.58
C VAL A 713 19.60 16.08 -20.81
N TYR A 714 20.90 16.33 -20.77
CA TYR A 714 21.58 17.17 -21.76
C TYR A 714 22.79 16.54 -22.46
N GLY A 715 23.28 15.38 -22.03
CA GLY A 715 24.54 14.81 -22.47
C GLY A 715 25.76 15.46 -21.79
N ASN A 716 26.86 15.65 -22.52
CA ASN A 716 28.07 16.24 -21.96
C ASN A 716 27.99 17.78 -21.93
N ILE A 717 27.82 18.36 -20.75
CA ILE A 717 27.92 19.82 -20.52
C ILE A 717 29.02 20.12 -19.49
N SER A 718 29.72 21.25 -19.69
CA SER A 718 30.68 21.86 -18.77
C SER A 718 30.08 22.78 -17.69
N TYR A 719 28.77 23.05 -17.71
CA TYR A 719 28.13 24.00 -16.79
C TYR A 719 27.40 23.30 -15.65
N PHE A 720 27.49 23.88 -14.46
CA PHE A 720 26.85 23.39 -13.25
C PHE A 720 25.97 24.50 -12.67
N PRO A 721 24.80 24.17 -12.08
CA PRO A 721 23.88 25.17 -11.59
C PRO A 721 24.46 25.97 -10.42
N SER A 722 24.05 27.24 -10.32
CA SER A 722 24.52 28.17 -9.29
C SER A 722 23.82 27.93 -7.96
N THR A 723 22.49 27.74 -7.99
CA THR A 723 21.69 27.51 -6.78
C THR A 723 20.64 26.42 -6.96
N VAL A 724 20.23 25.83 -5.83
CA VAL A 724 19.04 24.99 -5.71
C VAL A 724 18.14 25.55 -4.62
N GLU A 725 16.89 25.88 -4.97
CA GLU A 725 15.93 26.60 -4.12
C GLU A 725 14.68 25.77 -3.81
N GLY A 726 13.96 26.08 -2.73
CA GLY A 726 12.71 25.40 -2.36
C GLY A 726 12.93 24.01 -1.78
N LEU A 727 14.08 23.79 -1.15
CA LEU A 727 14.29 22.71 -0.17
C LEU A 727 13.82 23.20 1.20
N TYR A 728 13.56 22.27 2.12
CA TYR A 728 13.15 22.62 3.47
C TYR A 728 13.74 21.68 4.51
N VAL A 729 13.79 22.16 5.74
CA VAL A 729 14.14 21.35 6.90
C VAL A 729 13.01 20.38 7.19
N ASP A 730 13.30 19.09 7.16
CA ASP A 730 12.36 18.03 7.57
C ASP A 730 12.43 17.80 9.08
N LYS A 731 13.63 17.66 9.63
CA LYS A 731 13.85 17.55 11.08
C LYS A 731 15.32 17.76 11.45
N LEU A 732 15.55 17.97 12.74
CA LEU A 732 16.89 17.81 13.32
C LEU A 732 17.12 16.35 13.70
N TYR A 733 18.38 15.91 13.66
CA TYR A 733 18.74 14.55 14.03
C TYR A 733 20.11 14.51 14.72
N SER A 734 20.40 13.39 15.38
CA SER A 734 21.69 13.16 16.04
C SER A 734 22.65 12.48 15.08
N VAL A 735 23.82 13.09 14.89
CA VAL A 735 24.96 12.47 14.22
C VAL A 735 25.83 11.84 15.29
N ILE A 736 26.09 10.54 15.16
CA ILE A 736 26.93 9.78 16.08
C ILE A 736 28.00 9.05 15.27
N ARG A 737 29.27 9.34 15.55
CA ARG A 737 30.44 8.79 14.86
C ARG A 737 31.43 8.22 15.87
N LYS A 738 32.23 7.26 15.42
CA LYS A 738 33.39 6.81 16.19
C LYS A 738 34.47 7.88 16.11
N PRO A 739 35.10 8.29 17.23
CA PRO A 739 36.15 9.30 17.23
C PRO A 739 37.26 9.05 16.19
N GLU A 740 37.63 7.80 15.97
CA GLU A 740 38.70 7.43 15.02
C GLU A 740 38.31 7.59 13.54
N THR A 741 37.00 7.73 13.26
CA THR A 741 36.47 7.90 11.90
C THR A 741 36.25 9.35 11.50
N ILE A 742 36.38 10.28 12.44
CA ILE A 742 36.07 11.69 12.24
C ILE A 742 37.24 12.40 11.54
N GLY A 743 36.94 13.20 10.53
CA GLY A 743 37.94 13.98 9.81
C GLY A 743 38.68 14.99 10.71
N GLY A 744 39.98 15.20 10.45
CA GLY A 744 40.83 16.10 11.25
C GLY A 744 40.43 17.59 11.24
N GLY A 745 39.39 17.98 10.50
CA GLY A 745 38.82 19.34 10.51
C GLY A 745 37.78 19.59 11.61
N VAL A 746 37.33 18.55 12.31
CA VAL A 746 36.34 18.66 13.39
C VAL A 746 37.04 18.98 14.72
N PRO A 747 36.69 20.06 15.44
CA PRO A 747 37.35 20.44 16.69
C PRO A 747 36.68 19.87 17.95
N GLU A 748 37.33 20.06 19.10
CA GLU A 748 36.79 19.72 20.41
C GLU A 748 35.52 20.53 20.77
N PRO A 749 34.53 19.92 21.47
CA PRO A 749 34.52 18.54 21.97
C PRO A 749 34.03 17.50 20.94
N PHE A 750 33.69 17.91 19.72
CA PHE A 750 32.97 17.07 18.76
C PHE A 750 33.80 15.91 18.22
N CYS A 751 35.11 16.10 18.01
CA CYS A 751 36.00 15.03 17.56
C CYS A 751 36.18 13.92 18.61
N THR A 752 36.20 14.28 19.89
CA THR A 752 36.43 13.33 20.98
C THR A 752 35.14 12.65 21.43
N LEU A 753 34.01 13.38 21.45
CA LEU A 753 32.71 12.81 21.79
C LEU A 753 32.07 12.07 20.60
N GLY A 754 32.27 12.55 19.38
CA GLY A 754 31.64 12.00 18.19
C GLY A 754 30.13 12.23 18.10
N VAL A 755 29.60 13.26 18.76
CA VAL A 755 28.16 13.56 18.81
C VAL A 755 27.88 15.02 18.45
N TRP A 756 26.92 15.27 17.55
CA TRP A 756 26.42 16.61 17.22
C TRP A 756 25.02 16.56 16.59
N LEU A 757 24.38 17.72 16.40
CA LEU A 757 23.13 17.86 15.66
C LEU A 757 23.41 17.98 14.15
N GLY A 758 22.68 17.20 13.38
CA GLY A 758 22.53 17.33 11.94
C GLY A 758 21.17 17.92 11.55
N VAL A 759 21.08 18.44 10.32
CA VAL A 759 19.85 18.97 9.74
C VAL A 759 19.44 18.10 8.57
N HIS A 760 18.31 17.41 8.70
CA HIS A 760 17.75 16.63 7.59
C HIS A 760 16.94 17.56 6.68
N ILE A 761 17.29 17.56 5.40
CA ILE A 761 16.71 18.45 4.39
C ILE A 761 16.02 17.58 3.36
N LEU A 762 14.79 17.95 3.00
CA LEU A 762 14.01 17.27 1.98
C LEU A 762 13.54 18.26 0.92
N GLY A 763 13.33 17.77 -0.29
CA GLY A 763 12.57 18.50 -1.30
C GLY A 763 12.90 18.10 -2.73
N LEU A 764 12.10 18.61 -3.66
CA LEU A 764 12.40 18.61 -5.08
C LEU A 764 12.85 20.04 -5.45
N GLY A 765 14.13 20.32 -5.22
CA GLY A 765 14.71 21.65 -5.29
C GLY A 765 14.77 22.19 -6.71
N ASN A 766 14.41 23.46 -6.90
CA ASN A 766 14.41 24.15 -8.19
C ASN A 766 15.83 24.55 -8.57
N VAL A 767 16.26 24.14 -9.75
CA VAL A 767 17.62 24.35 -10.25
C VAL A 767 17.70 25.72 -10.94
N ARG A 768 18.62 26.57 -10.48
CA ARG A 768 18.98 27.83 -11.15
C ARG A 768 20.30 27.69 -11.87
N TRP A 769 20.28 28.00 -13.16
CA TRP A 769 21.47 28.00 -14.00
C TRP A 769 22.14 29.38 -13.94
N PRO A 770 23.48 29.45 -14.03
CA PRO A 770 24.16 30.73 -14.21
C PRO A 770 23.61 31.42 -15.48
N ILE A 771 23.35 32.73 -15.36
CA ILE A 771 22.86 33.58 -16.45
C ILE A 771 23.95 33.77 -17.51
#